data_AF-A0A6G0UFA5-F1
#
_entry.id   AF-A0A6G0UFA5-F1
#
_cell.length_a   1.000
_cell.length_b   1.000
_cell.length_c   1.000
_cell.angle_alpha   90.00
_cell.angle_beta   90.00
_cell.angle_gamma   90.00
#
_symmetry.space_group_name_H-M   'P 1'
#
loop_
_entity.id
_entity.type
_entity.pdbx_description
1 polymer ?
#
loop_
_entity_poly.entity_id
_entity_poly.type
_entity_poly.pdbx_seq_one_letter_code
_entity_poly.pdbx_strand_id
1 'polypeptide(L)'
;MQAGVGNSSTTTATHSGKSVAERLKERRKETHSKDNCSNGNSKEHAAPSCSTTSPATKTTVPLTDVKPRRQRPQLDESQKNTLRVINQYLRELGMHDTVEMLVDESGCREEDPLAVRLRAAIKSREWYEALVIIDGFKDKINPRDHLTVRVALLEELMRKFFIVGDYQSVLLVLQHQYPRDKEFADRRRFFVTMLADDPDEVTDFFKKQEKEADYNALTNLIEEFLPPNFMLASGRLDQLLNQSFETQLRNCSLHIGYGSKVGEPKCILRDHHCTNQNFPCRTTQIIQDHDTEVWTVKFSPCGNYLASAGKSGIVFVWEVKDPQKLKFYNRYVINDEIEGISSLSWSSDSRLLACGATEHRNSGIYILKVDEKSAEDPIEPIRISQDKFSVADFFPSPGHKLVCGDARGNFSMITVDDVDHSDNANDFEGFRIRALVCLKDGKTVLAADSLNRIRSYDFEQHFDQTLIEETSPIVTFTVDKNEKHCLITTKDNGIRMWCLDTHTLVQTFLGSVHSEIVVNACFGGPNDNFVASGCEKSNRLMIWKTSEKKPIKYLDGHHRHINAVDWNPKYQSMLVSGSDDNTIRVWSTAPLGSSSKDPEVSLMNGIKMEQKKEKEFQKQRNNKSKVTPKKNNSNSSPEHEETVFPTSESPEPKMTSAAIDVNQGITGQKTATIRNYTTQPRLTYKTVTGVNGPLVILGDVKFPQYAEIVQLTLQDGTKRSGQVLEVTKNKAVVQVFEGTSGIDAKNTICEFTGDILRSPVSEDMLGRIFNGSGKPIDKGPPVLAEDFLDINGQPINPWSRIYPEEMIQTGISAIDVMNSIARGQKIPIFSAAGLPHNEIAAQIVRQGGLVKLPDRPHNEGDDNFAIVFAAMGVNMETARFFKQDFEENGSMENVCLFLNLANDPTIERIITPRIALTAAEFLAYQCQKHVLVVLTDMSSYAEALREVSAAREEVPGRRGFPGYMYTDLATIYERAGRVEGRDGSITQIPILTMPNDDITHPIPDLTGYITEGQIYVDRQLHNRLIYPPINVLPSLSRLMKSAIGEGMTREDHSDVSNQLYACYAIGKDVQAMKAVVGEEALSPDDLLYLEFLIKFEKNFISQGNYENRTVFDSLDIGWQLLRIFPREMLKRIPAKTLDKYYPRGGAAAKSE
;
A
#
# COMPACT_ATOMS: atom_id res chain seq x y z
N MET A 1 -61.72 24.24 -50.15
CA MET A 1 -61.00 25.49 -49.83
C MET A 1 -60.16 25.22 -48.59
N GLN A 2 -58.84 25.46 -48.55
CA GLN A 2 -57.92 25.88 -49.61
C GLN A 2 -56.45 25.61 -49.17
N ALA A 3 -55.65 24.90 -49.99
CA ALA A 3 -54.17 24.66 -49.91
C ALA A 3 -53.57 24.10 -48.59
N GLY A 4 -52.47 23.33 -48.55
CA GLY A 4 -51.48 22.95 -49.58
C GLY A 4 -50.19 23.78 -49.45
N VAL A 5 -48.95 23.27 -49.57
CA VAL A 5 -48.36 21.96 -49.97
C VAL A 5 -47.06 21.83 -49.14
N GLY A 6 -46.48 20.70 -48.72
CA GLY A 6 -46.38 19.33 -49.26
C GLY A 6 -44.98 19.13 -49.90
N ASN A 7 -44.32 17.97 -49.94
CA ASN A 7 -44.63 16.59 -49.51
C ASN A 7 -43.42 16.06 -48.66
N SER A 8 -43.02 14.80 -48.47
CA SER A 8 -43.29 13.44 -49.02
C SER A 8 -42.85 12.40 -47.94
N SER A 9 -43.07 11.07 -47.99
CA SER A 9 -43.86 10.19 -48.87
C SER A 9 -44.23 8.89 -48.11
N THR A 10 -45.34 8.25 -48.53
CA THR A 10 -45.73 6.83 -48.29
C THR A 10 -45.85 6.34 -46.82
N THR A 11 -47.04 6.36 -46.19
CA THR A 11 -48.17 5.38 -46.24
C THR A 11 -47.92 4.05 -45.48
N THR A 12 -48.46 3.82 -44.27
CA THR A 12 -49.85 3.39 -43.88
C THR A 12 -50.25 1.98 -44.35
N ALA A 13 -50.94 1.09 -43.61
CA ALA A 13 -51.37 0.98 -42.18
C ALA A 13 -51.76 -0.54 -41.93
N THR A 14 -52.62 -1.09 -41.04
CA THR A 14 -53.73 -0.66 -40.15
C THR A 14 -54.02 -1.67 -39.00
N HIS A 15 -54.55 -1.18 -37.87
CA HIS A 15 -55.55 -1.80 -36.95
C HIS A 15 -55.40 -3.22 -36.30
N SER A 16 -55.01 -3.18 -35.01
CA SER A 16 -55.74 -3.71 -33.82
C SER A 16 -56.39 -5.11 -33.78
N GLY A 17 -55.95 -5.94 -32.81
CA GLY A 17 -56.62 -7.14 -32.29
C GLY A 17 -56.35 -7.33 -30.77
N LYS A 18 -57.11 -8.21 -30.07
CA LYS A 18 -57.09 -8.37 -28.60
C LYS A 18 -56.41 -9.67 -28.10
N SER A 19 -56.16 -9.67 -26.78
CA SER A 19 -56.05 -10.79 -25.82
C SER A 19 -54.75 -11.62 -25.70
N VAL A 20 -54.13 -11.47 -24.53
CA VAL A 20 -53.68 -12.53 -23.58
C VAL A 20 -53.50 -13.95 -24.14
N ALA A 21 -52.29 -14.26 -24.61
CA ALA A 21 -51.57 -15.51 -24.36
C ALA A 21 -50.09 -15.37 -24.79
N GLU A 22 -49.23 -16.28 -24.33
CA GLU A 22 -47.89 -16.60 -24.85
C GLU A 22 -46.92 -15.45 -25.23
N ARG A 23 -46.05 -15.07 -24.28
CA ARG A 23 -44.66 -14.66 -24.58
C ARG A 23 -43.65 -15.38 -23.69
N LEU A 24 -43.49 -16.68 -23.95
CA LEU A 24 -42.36 -17.48 -23.49
C LEU A 24 -41.84 -18.33 -24.65
N LYS A 25 -40.51 -18.39 -24.82
CA LYS A 25 -39.74 -19.17 -25.81
C LYS A 25 -39.70 -18.63 -27.25
N GLU A 26 -38.90 -17.60 -27.47
CA GLU A 26 -37.94 -17.66 -28.58
C GLU A 26 -36.65 -18.32 -28.10
N ARG A 27 -36.59 -19.66 -28.22
CA ARG A 27 -35.36 -20.50 -28.27
C ARG A 27 -35.78 -21.97 -28.37
N ARG A 28 -36.01 -22.46 -29.59
CA ARG A 28 -36.18 -23.89 -29.85
C ARG A 28 -35.99 -24.25 -31.32
N LYS A 29 -34.94 -25.02 -31.60
CA LYS A 29 -34.74 -26.00 -32.68
C LYS A 29 -33.29 -26.50 -32.62
N GLU A 30 -32.96 -27.77 -32.79
CA GLU A 30 -33.75 -29.01 -32.83
C GLU A 30 -33.37 -29.89 -31.59
N THR A 31 -34.09 -30.85 -30.99
CA THR A 31 -35.04 -31.95 -31.39
C THR A 31 -34.36 -33.08 -32.16
N HIS A 32 -34.21 -34.30 -31.62
CA HIS A 32 -35.27 -35.28 -31.32
C HIS A 32 -34.85 -36.16 -30.10
N SER A 33 -35.67 -36.42 -29.07
CA SER A 33 -36.87 -37.29 -28.97
C SER A 33 -36.54 -38.81 -29.03
N LYS A 34 -36.64 -39.54 -27.90
CA LYS A 34 -37.80 -40.41 -27.48
C LYS A 34 -37.73 -41.83 -28.09
N ASP A 35 -38.23 -42.92 -27.48
CA ASP A 35 -39.10 -43.13 -26.29
C ASP A 35 -38.68 -44.42 -25.50
N ASN A 36 -39.34 -44.77 -24.39
CA ASN A 36 -39.18 -46.02 -23.63
C ASN A 36 -39.86 -47.24 -24.31
N CYS A 37 -39.31 -48.46 -24.17
CA CYS A 37 -39.92 -49.59 -23.42
C CYS A 37 -39.27 -50.99 -23.57
N SER A 38 -39.45 -51.81 -22.52
CA SER A 38 -39.55 -53.30 -22.48
C SER A 38 -38.43 -54.22 -23.01
N ASN A 39 -37.72 -54.82 -22.05
CA ASN A 39 -37.36 -56.25 -21.89
C ASN A 39 -36.93 -57.13 -23.09
N GLY A 40 -35.72 -57.70 -22.98
CA GLY A 40 -35.30 -58.94 -23.65
C GLY A 40 -34.30 -59.73 -22.80
N ASN A 41 -34.51 -61.04 -22.64
CA ASN A 41 -33.60 -61.98 -21.94
C ASN A 41 -32.17 -61.93 -22.55
N SER A 42 -31.08 -62.21 -21.81
CA SER A 42 -30.92 -63.45 -21.06
C SER A 42 -29.85 -63.47 -19.96
N LYS A 43 -30.21 -64.16 -18.87
CA LYS A 43 -29.41 -65.15 -18.11
C LYS A 43 -27.94 -65.32 -18.50
N GLU A 44 -27.07 -65.14 -17.52
CA GLU A 44 -26.11 -66.21 -17.17
C GLU A 44 -26.47 -66.74 -15.76
N HIS A 45 -26.41 -68.06 -15.60
CA HIS A 45 -26.64 -68.76 -14.34
C HIS A 45 -25.37 -69.49 -13.92
N ALA A 46 -25.20 -69.62 -12.60
CA ALA A 46 -24.49 -70.71 -11.92
C ALA A 46 -23.00 -70.94 -12.26
N ALA A 47 -22.20 -70.77 -11.20
CA ALA A 47 -20.85 -71.27 -11.04
C ALA A 47 -20.67 -72.77 -11.37
N PRO A 48 -19.42 -73.26 -11.28
CA PRO A 48 -19.18 -74.21 -10.19
C PRO A 48 -18.13 -73.72 -9.19
N SER A 49 -18.49 -73.81 -7.91
CA SER A 49 -17.53 -73.75 -6.81
C SER A 49 -16.75 -75.07 -6.72
N CYS A 50 -15.41 -75.02 -6.64
CA CYS A 50 -14.66 -76.11 -6.04
C CYS A 50 -14.66 -75.93 -4.52
N SER A 51 -14.91 -77.00 -3.77
CA SER A 51 -15.13 -76.95 -2.32
C SER A 51 -14.12 -77.80 -1.55
N THR A 52 -13.66 -77.28 -0.41
CA THR A 52 -13.15 -78.12 0.70
C THR A 52 -13.26 -77.39 2.03
N THR A 53 -14.04 -77.99 2.96
CA THR A 53 -13.81 -78.12 4.42
C THR A 53 -13.05 -77.01 5.20
N SER A 54 -13.50 -76.53 6.36
CA SER A 54 -14.60 -76.95 7.26
C SER A 54 -14.91 -75.85 8.32
N PRO A 55 -16.00 -75.92 9.11
CA PRO A 55 -16.55 -74.77 9.84
C PRO A 55 -16.25 -74.70 11.35
N ALA A 56 -16.35 -73.51 11.95
CA ALA A 56 -16.41 -73.31 13.40
C ALA A 56 -17.44 -72.21 13.81
N THR A 57 -18.45 -72.64 14.59
CA THR A 57 -19.27 -71.89 15.58
C THR A 57 -19.72 -70.45 15.35
N LYS A 58 -21.04 -70.25 15.43
CA LYS A 58 -21.72 -68.94 15.61
C LYS A 58 -21.39 -68.29 16.95
N THR A 59 -21.32 -66.96 16.97
CA THR A 59 -21.77 -66.15 18.13
C THR A 59 -22.54 -64.94 17.61
N THR A 60 -23.75 -64.71 18.10
CA THR A 60 -24.62 -63.59 17.66
C THR A 60 -24.57 -62.43 18.65
N VAL A 61 -24.29 -61.23 18.15
CA VAL A 61 -24.41 -59.94 18.87
C VAL A 61 -25.19 -58.97 17.96
N PRO A 62 -26.03 -58.05 18.47
CA PRO A 62 -27.05 -57.37 17.64
C PRO A 62 -26.52 -56.32 16.65
N LEU A 63 -27.38 -55.96 15.69
CA LEU A 63 -27.20 -54.89 14.72
C LEU A 63 -27.34 -53.49 15.36
N THR A 64 -26.30 -52.66 15.25
CA THR A 64 -26.37 -51.19 15.36
C THR A 64 -25.45 -50.53 14.31
N ASP A 65 -25.72 -49.26 14.01
CA ASP A 65 -24.87 -48.32 13.25
C ASP A 65 -24.49 -48.68 11.80
N VAL A 66 -25.49 -48.68 10.91
CA VAL A 66 -25.26 -48.32 9.50
C VAL A 66 -24.99 -46.81 9.43
N LYS A 67 -23.70 -46.42 9.46
CA LYS A 67 -23.31 -45.01 9.24
C LYS A 67 -23.82 -44.53 7.87
N PRO A 68 -24.40 -43.32 7.77
CA PRO A 68 -24.85 -42.78 6.49
C PRO A 68 -23.66 -42.57 5.55
N ARG A 69 -23.81 -42.96 4.27
CA ARG A 69 -22.83 -42.63 3.23
C ARG A 69 -22.69 -41.11 3.12
N ARG A 70 -21.52 -40.57 3.48
CA ARG A 70 -21.16 -39.17 3.25
C ARG A 70 -21.35 -38.85 1.76
N GLN A 71 -22.03 -37.76 1.44
CA GLN A 71 -22.07 -37.25 0.06
C GLN A 71 -20.69 -36.71 -0.29
N ARG A 72 -20.16 -37.06 -1.48
CA ARG A 72 -18.87 -36.55 -1.94
C ARG A 72 -18.96 -35.04 -2.21
N PRO A 73 -17.93 -34.24 -1.88
CA PRO A 73 -17.91 -32.83 -2.17
C PRO A 73 -17.90 -32.58 -3.68
N GLN A 74 -18.60 -31.54 -4.13
CA GLN A 74 -18.47 -31.03 -5.50
C GLN A 74 -17.23 -30.12 -5.54
N LEU A 75 -16.15 -30.63 -6.15
CA LEU A 75 -14.86 -29.96 -6.21
C LEU A 75 -14.67 -29.26 -7.56
N ASP A 76 -14.12 -28.05 -7.53
CA ASP A 76 -13.65 -27.32 -8.71
C ASP A 76 -12.33 -27.89 -9.25
N GLU A 77 -11.99 -27.64 -10.52
CA GLU A 77 -10.71 -28.06 -11.11
C GLU A 77 -9.48 -27.49 -10.38
N SER A 78 -9.56 -26.26 -9.86
CA SER A 78 -8.49 -25.70 -9.02
C SER A 78 -8.28 -26.55 -7.76
N GLN A 79 -9.37 -26.92 -7.09
CA GLN A 79 -9.35 -27.74 -5.87
C GLN A 79 -8.86 -29.17 -6.13
N LYS A 80 -9.27 -29.80 -7.26
CA LYS A 80 -8.76 -31.11 -7.68
C LYS A 80 -7.26 -31.08 -7.91
N ASN A 81 -6.75 -30.07 -8.60
CA ASN A 81 -5.33 -29.94 -8.88
C ASN A 81 -4.51 -29.66 -7.61
N THR A 82 -5.05 -28.90 -6.65
CA THR A 82 -4.45 -28.77 -5.31
C THR A 82 -4.42 -30.11 -4.57
N LEU A 83 -5.53 -30.85 -4.54
CA LEU A 83 -5.60 -32.16 -3.87
C LEU A 83 -4.66 -33.20 -4.48
N ARG A 84 -4.48 -33.20 -5.81
CA ARG A 84 -3.51 -34.06 -6.52
C ARG A 84 -2.06 -33.82 -6.06
N VAL A 85 -1.63 -32.56 -6.02
CA VAL A 85 -0.28 -32.18 -5.59
C VAL A 85 -0.06 -32.49 -4.09
N ILE A 86 -1.09 -32.36 -3.27
CA ILE A 86 -1.05 -32.77 -1.85
C ILE A 86 -0.96 -34.30 -1.72
N ASN A 87 -1.77 -35.07 -2.46
CA ASN A 87 -1.74 -36.54 -2.46
C ASN A 87 -0.35 -37.07 -2.84
N GLN A 88 0.24 -36.52 -3.90
CA GLN A 88 1.61 -36.83 -4.32
C GLN A 88 2.60 -36.60 -3.18
N TYR A 89 2.59 -35.43 -2.55
CA TYR A 89 3.51 -35.10 -1.45
C TYR A 89 3.33 -36.00 -0.21
N LEU A 90 2.08 -36.27 0.19
CA LEU A 90 1.79 -37.19 1.30
C LEU A 90 2.26 -38.63 0.99
N ARG A 91 2.18 -39.05 -0.27
CA ARG A 91 2.68 -40.33 -0.77
C ARG A 91 4.20 -40.40 -0.86
N GLU A 92 4.86 -39.33 -1.29
CA GLU A 92 6.33 -39.19 -1.30
C GLU A 92 6.89 -39.21 0.14
N LEU A 93 6.12 -38.71 1.13
CA LEU A 93 6.39 -38.86 2.57
C LEU A 93 5.97 -40.23 3.18
N GLY A 94 5.46 -41.17 2.37
CA GLY A 94 5.09 -42.52 2.81
C GLY A 94 3.76 -42.67 3.56
N MET A 95 2.92 -41.63 3.62
CA MET A 95 1.64 -41.65 4.37
C MET A 95 0.48 -42.28 3.57
N HIS A 96 0.71 -43.46 2.98
CA HIS A 96 -0.16 -44.10 1.98
C HIS A 96 -1.62 -44.25 2.44
N ASP A 97 -1.88 -44.76 3.64
CA ASP A 97 -3.22 -44.96 4.22
C ASP A 97 -4.05 -43.66 4.25
N THR A 98 -3.38 -42.52 4.48
CA THR A 98 -4.04 -41.20 4.53
C THR A 98 -4.47 -40.74 3.14
N VAL A 99 -3.67 -41.05 2.11
CA VAL A 99 -3.98 -40.75 0.71
C VAL A 99 -5.13 -41.62 0.22
N GLU A 100 -5.18 -42.91 0.58
CA GLU A 100 -6.32 -43.76 0.22
C GLU A 100 -7.64 -43.26 0.83
N MET A 101 -7.64 -42.91 2.12
CA MET A 101 -8.80 -42.29 2.76
C MET A 101 -9.20 -40.95 2.11
N LEU A 102 -8.25 -40.08 1.78
CA LEU A 102 -8.53 -38.80 1.13
C LEU A 102 -9.10 -38.98 -0.29
N VAL A 103 -8.60 -39.96 -1.05
CA VAL A 103 -9.10 -40.32 -2.39
C VAL A 103 -10.52 -40.87 -2.32
N ASP A 104 -10.87 -41.66 -1.30
CA ASP A 104 -12.23 -42.21 -1.13
C ASP A 104 -13.26 -41.14 -0.74
N GLU A 105 -12.90 -40.23 0.17
CA GLU A 105 -13.76 -39.11 0.61
C GLU A 105 -13.94 -38.05 -0.49
N SER A 106 -12.85 -37.63 -1.14
CA SER A 106 -12.89 -36.60 -2.20
C SER A 106 -13.36 -37.13 -3.56
N GLY A 107 -13.14 -38.42 -3.85
CA GLY A 107 -13.27 -39.00 -5.18
C GLY A 107 -12.19 -38.54 -6.18
N CYS A 108 -11.21 -37.74 -5.76
CA CYS A 108 -10.18 -37.18 -6.63
C CYS A 108 -8.92 -38.06 -6.61
N ARG A 109 -8.58 -38.65 -7.76
CA ARG A 109 -7.34 -39.43 -7.94
C ARG A 109 -6.17 -38.51 -8.33
N GLU A 110 -5.00 -38.86 -7.78
CA GLU A 110 -3.69 -38.26 -8.08
C GLU A 110 -3.38 -38.30 -9.59
N GLU A 111 -3.35 -39.49 -10.19
CA GLU A 111 -3.03 -39.73 -11.60
C GLU A 111 -4.08 -40.62 -12.30
N ASP A 112 -4.00 -40.70 -13.64
CA ASP A 112 -4.70 -41.72 -14.41
C ASP A 112 -4.06 -43.11 -14.15
N PRO A 113 -4.83 -44.20 -13.96
CA PRO A 113 -4.29 -45.55 -13.82
C PRO A 113 -3.35 -45.99 -14.96
N LEU A 114 -3.50 -45.42 -16.17
CA LEU A 114 -2.59 -45.64 -17.29
C LEU A 114 -1.23 -44.95 -17.08
N ALA A 115 -1.17 -43.76 -16.47
CA ALA A 115 0.09 -43.11 -16.13
C ALA A 115 0.84 -43.87 -15.03
N VAL A 116 0.13 -44.38 -14.02
CA VAL A 116 0.74 -45.25 -12.98
C VAL A 116 1.33 -46.53 -13.60
N ARG A 117 0.65 -47.14 -14.57
CA ARG A 117 1.19 -48.28 -15.34
C ARG A 117 2.36 -47.87 -16.23
N LEU A 118 2.34 -46.68 -16.85
CA LEU A 118 3.45 -46.18 -17.66
C LEU A 118 4.71 -45.99 -16.81
N ARG A 119 4.60 -45.35 -15.63
CA ARG A 119 5.69 -45.27 -14.64
C ARG A 119 6.21 -46.65 -14.25
N ALA A 120 5.32 -47.61 -13.99
CA ALA A 120 5.70 -48.97 -13.63
C ALA A 120 6.46 -49.68 -14.76
N ALA A 121 5.94 -49.63 -15.99
CA ALA A 121 6.55 -50.24 -17.18
C ALA A 121 7.90 -49.63 -17.56
N ILE A 122 8.07 -48.31 -17.37
CA ILE A 122 9.35 -47.62 -17.52
C ILE A 122 10.33 -48.10 -16.42
N LYS A 123 9.88 -48.19 -15.16
CA LYS A 123 10.69 -48.68 -14.03
C LYS A 123 11.09 -50.15 -14.13
N SER A 124 10.27 -51.00 -14.74
CA SER A 124 10.57 -52.42 -15.02
C SER A 124 11.31 -52.65 -16.34
N ARG A 125 11.53 -51.60 -17.16
CA ARG A 125 12.11 -51.65 -18.51
C ARG A 125 11.30 -52.50 -19.50
N GLU A 126 9.98 -52.52 -19.34
CA GLU A 126 9.00 -53.21 -20.17
C GLU A 126 8.48 -52.29 -21.29
N TRP A 127 9.43 -51.81 -22.12
CA TRP A 127 9.20 -50.80 -23.16
C TRP A 127 8.02 -51.10 -24.12
N TYR A 128 7.73 -52.37 -24.40
CA TYR A 128 6.57 -52.75 -25.21
C TYR A 128 5.23 -52.43 -24.54
N GLU A 129 5.10 -52.58 -23.22
CA GLU A 129 3.89 -52.16 -22.50
C GLU A 129 3.79 -50.63 -22.45
N ALA A 130 4.91 -49.93 -22.23
CA ALA A 130 4.96 -48.47 -22.27
C ALA A 130 4.49 -47.90 -23.61
N LEU A 131 4.94 -48.49 -24.74
CA LEU A 131 4.51 -48.08 -26.09
C LEU A 131 3.00 -48.33 -26.32
N VAL A 132 2.46 -49.46 -25.87
CA VAL A 132 1.02 -49.77 -25.98
C VAL A 132 0.18 -48.82 -25.12
N ILE A 133 0.66 -48.41 -23.94
CA ILE A 133 -0.02 -47.43 -23.09
C ILE A 133 -0.05 -46.04 -23.74
N ILE A 134 1.06 -45.60 -24.33
CA ILE A 134 1.13 -44.32 -25.05
C ILE A 134 0.22 -44.31 -26.29
N ASP A 135 0.28 -45.34 -27.14
CA ASP A 135 -0.61 -45.45 -28.31
C ASP A 135 -2.09 -45.48 -27.91
N GLY A 136 -2.42 -46.11 -26.77
CA GLY A 136 -3.77 -46.13 -26.19
C GLY A 136 -4.27 -44.78 -25.65
N PHE A 137 -3.41 -43.77 -25.53
CA PHE A 137 -3.76 -42.42 -25.07
C PHE A 137 -3.58 -41.34 -26.16
N LYS A 138 -3.22 -41.75 -27.38
CA LYS A 138 -2.94 -40.91 -28.56
C LYS A 138 -3.98 -39.81 -28.83
N ASP A 139 -5.27 -40.11 -28.68
CA ASP A 139 -6.37 -39.17 -28.97
C ASP A 139 -6.48 -38.00 -27.96
N LYS A 140 -5.66 -37.98 -26.91
CA LYS A 140 -5.68 -36.97 -25.83
C LYS A 140 -4.39 -36.16 -25.69
N ILE A 141 -3.34 -36.47 -26.46
CA ILE A 141 -2.06 -35.75 -26.45
C ILE A 141 -1.89 -35.02 -27.80
N ASN A 142 -1.23 -33.87 -27.78
CA ASN A 142 -0.81 -33.16 -28.99
C ASN A 142 0.03 -34.10 -29.88
N PRO A 143 -0.28 -34.27 -31.18
CA PRO A 143 0.41 -35.25 -32.04
C PRO A 143 1.94 -35.11 -32.10
N ARG A 144 2.50 -33.90 -31.90
CA ARG A 144 3.95 -33.70 -31.80
C ARG A 144 4.54 -34.32 -30.54
N ASP A 145 3.96 -34.01 -29.39
CA ASP A 145 4.49 -34.42 -28.09
C ASP A 145 4.35 -35.95 -27.91
N HIS A 146 3.26 -36.53 -28.44
CA HIS A 146 3.10 -37.98 -28.59
C HIS A 146 4.19 -38.60 -29.47
N LEU A 147 4.56 -37.98 -30.60
CA LEU A 147 5.65 -38.47 -31.46
C LEU A 147 7.00 -38.37 -30.74
N THR A 148 7.30 -37.28 -30.03
CA THR A 148 8.55 -37.11 -29.26
C THR A 148 8.69 -38.16 -28.17
N VAL A 149 7.65 -38.38 -27.36
CA VAL A 149 7.64 -39.42 -26.31
C VAL A 149 7.75 -40.83 -26.92
N ARG A 150 7.04 -41.10 -28.01
CA ARG A 150 7.13 -42.37 -28.73
C ARG A 150 8.52 -42.62 -29.31
N VAL A 151 9.18 -41.60 -29.87
CA VAL A 151 10.56 -41.71 -30.36
C VAL A 151 11.49 -42.06 -29.21
N ALA A 152 11.45 -41.35 -28.09
CA ALA A 152 12.30 -41.65 -26.93
C ALA A 152 12.15 -43.10 -26.43
N LEU A 153 10.91 -43.62 -26.33
CA LEU A 153 10.65 -45.01 -25.95
C LEU A 153 11.14 -46.04 -27.01
N LEU A 154 11.11 -45.69 -28.30
CA LEU A 154 11.66 -46.52 -29.37
C LEU A 154 13.20 -46.48 -29.38
N GLU A 155 13.84 -45.34 -29.07
CA GLU A 155 15.29 -45.21 -28.93
C GLU A 155 15.81 -46.12 -27.81
N GLU A 156 15.16 -46.13 -26.64
CA GLU A 156 15.52 -47.03 -25.52
C GLU A 156 15.20 -48.51 -25.79
N LEU A 157 14.13 -48.82 -26.54
CA LEU A 157 13.87 -50.18 -27.02
C LEU A 157 14.98 -50.67 -27.96
N MET A 158 15.47 -49.82 -28.87
CA MET A 158 16.59 -50.17 -29.76
C MET A 158 17.89 -50.36 -28.98
N ARG A 159 18.22 -49.49 -28.02
CA ARG A 159 19.38 -49.69 -27.11
C ARG A 159 19.34 -51.05 -26.41
N LYS A 160 18.16 -51.44 -25.89
CA LYS A 160 17.96 -52.75 -25.25
C LYS A 160 18.27 -53.91 -26.20
N PHE A 161 17.86 -53.82 -27.48
CA PHE A 161 18.18 -54.84 -28.47
C PHE A 161 19.66 -54.86 -28.87
N PHE A 162 20.33 -53.71 -28.98
CA PHE A 162 21.79 -53.65 -29.19
C PHE A 162 22.57 -54.30 -28.03
N ILE A 163 22.17 -54.07 -26.77
CA ILE A 163 22.81 -54.69 -25.60
C ILE A 163 22.62 -56.23 -25.59
N VAL A 164 21.49 -56.72 -26.11
CA VAL A 164 21.18 -58.16 -26.25
C VAL A 164 21.81 -58.78 -27.51
N GLY A 165 22.23 -57.97 -28.48
CA GLY A 165 22.76 -58.43 -29.77
C GLY A 165 21.70 -58.81 -30.82
N ASP A 166 20.45 -58.37 -30.65
CA ASP A 166 19.36 -58.64 -31.61
C ASP A 166 19.22 -57.51 -32.64
N TYR A 167 20.16 -57.49 -33.58
CA TYR A 167 20.19 -56.56 -34.71
C TYR A 167 18.97 -56.72 -35.65
N GLN A 168 18.35 -57.91 -35.69
CA GLN A 168 17.19 -58.18 -36.54
C GLN A 168 15.94 -57.45 -36.02
N SER A 169 15.73 -57.44 -34.69
CA SER A 169 14.65 -56.65 -34.08
C SER A 169 14.87 -55.14 -34.23
N VAL A 170 16.11 -54.63 -34.10
CA VAL A 170 16.40 -53.20 -34.37
C VAL A 170 16.02 -52.82 -35.80
N LEU A 171 16.41 -53.62 -36.79
CA LEU A 171 16.10 -53.36 -38.19
C LEU A 171 14.58 -53.29 -38.45
N LEU A 172 13.81 -54.20 -37.84
CA LEU A 172 12.34 -54.20 -37.94
C LEU A 172 11.71 -52.95 -37.30
N VAL A 173 12.21 -52.49 -36.15
CA VAL A 173 11.76 -51.27 -35.49
C VAL A 173 12.04 -50.04 -36.38
N LEU A 174 13.25 -49.91 -36.93
CA LEU A 174 13.63 -48.79 -37.82
C LEU A 174 12.85 -48.78 -39.13
N GLN A 175 12.51 -49.94 -39.70
CA GLN A 175 11.77 -50.02 -40.97
C GLN A 175 10.26 -49.73 -40.82
N HIS A 176 9.64 -50.23 -39.75
CA HIS A 176 8.18 -50.26 -39.61
C HIS A 176 7.60 -49.38 -38.50
N GLN A 177 8.35 -49.04 -37.44
CA GLN A 177 7.80 -48.38 -36.24
C GLN A 177 8.34 -46.96 -36.01
N TYR A 178 9.56 -46.67 -36.49
CA TYR A 178 10.23 -45.38 -36.28
C TYR A 178 9.71 -44.28 -37.26
N PRO A 179 9.41 -43.04 -36.80
CA PRO A 179 8.90 -41.97 -37.65
C PRO A 179 9.82 -41.52 -38.80
N ARG A 180 9.19 -41.03 -39.88
CA ARG A 180 9.89 -40.58 -41.11
C ARG A 180 10.14 -39.08 -41.20
N ASP A 181 9.71 -38.31 -40.20
CA ASP A 181 9.83 -36.85 -40.18
C ASP A 181 11.28 -36.35 -40.22
N LYS A 182 11.45 -35.09 -40.65
CA LYS A 182 12.75 -34.43 -40.81
C LYS A 182 13.45 -34.16 -39.48
N GLU A 183 12.69 -33.80 -38.45
CA GLU A 183 13.19 -33.43 -37.12
C GLU A 183 13.92 -34.57 -36.41
N PHE A 184 13.48 -35.81 -36.62
CA PHE A 184 14.12 -37.03 -36.10
C PHE A 184 15.06 -37.70 -37.11
N ALA A 185 15.37 -37.07 -38.25
CA ALA A 185 16.15 -37.69 -39.31
C ALA A 185 17.61 -37.98 -38.90
N ASP A 186 18.25 -37.07 -38.16
CA ASP A 186 19.63 -37.25 -37.72
C ASP A 186 19.74 -38.27 -36.59
N ARG A 187 18.77 -38.32 -35.67
CA ARG A 187 18.68 -39.40 -34.66
C ARG A 187 18.48 -40.76 -35.32
N ARG A 188 17.58 -40.86 -36.30
CA ARG A 188 17.38 -42.09 -37.10
C ARG A 188 18.67 -42.48 -37.84
N ARG A 189 19.42 -41.51 -38.34
CA ARG A 189 20.69 -41.73 -39.04
C ARG A 189 21.76 -42.30 -38.10
N PHE A 190 21.85 -41.82 -36.87
CA PHE A 190 22.75 -42.37 -35.84
C PHE A 190 22.51 -43.88 -35.63
N PHE A 191 21.26 -44.30 -35.38
CA PHE A 191 20.95 -45.73 -35.20
C PHE A 191 21.15 -46.57 -36.48
N VAL A 192 21.03 -45.97 -37.68
CA VAL A 192 21.35 -46.64 -38.95
C VAL A 192 22.87 -46.80 -39.14
N THR A 193 23.69 -45.86 -38.67
CA THR A 193 25.16 -46.01 -38.65
C THR A 193 25.58 -47.11 -37.68
N MET A 194 24.99 -47.15 -36.47
CA MET A 194 25.25 -48.22 -35.48
C MET A 194 24.82 -49.64 -35.94
N LEU A 195 24.10 -49.78 -37.06
CA LEU A 195 23.81 -51.08 -37.70
C LEU A 195 24.88 -51.51 -38.75
N ALA A 196 25.85 -50.64 -39.05
CA ALA A 196 26.92 -50.89 -40.02
C ALA A 196 28.32 -51.00 -39.36
N ASP A 197 28.44 -50.63 -38.08
CA ASP A 197 29.63 -50.78 -37.26
C ASP A 197 29.71 -52.21 -36.64
N ASP A 198 30.89 -52.59 -36.11
CA ASP A 198 31.13 -53.96 -35.64
C ASP A 198 30.26 -54.34 -34.41
N PRO A 199 29.54 -55.49 -34.42
CA PRO A 199 28.54 -55.81 -33.40
C PRO A 199 29.05 -55.80 -31.95
N ASP A 200 30.25 -56.34 -31.70
CA ASP A 200 30.80 -56.42 -30.34
C ASP A 200 31.09 -55.03 -29.78
N GLU A 201 31.69 -54.13 -30.57
CA GLU A 201 31.97 -52.74 -30.17
C GLU A 201 30.69 -51.96 -29.87
N VAL A 202 29.64 -52.13 -30.70
CA VAL A 202 28.33 -51.49 -30.50
C VAL A 202 27.66 -51.99 -29.21
N THR A 203 27.69 -53.29 -28.90
CA THR A 203 27.13 -53.77 -27.63
C THR A 203 27.88 -53.19 -26.43
N ASP A 204 29.20 -53.06 -26.53
CA ASP A 204 30.06 -52.57 -25.46
C ASP A 204 30.00 -51.05 -25.27
N PHE A 205 29.71 -50.30 -26.33
CA PHE A 205 29.38 -48.87 -26.28
C PHE A 205 28.12 -48.63 -25.45
N PHE A 206 27.03 -49.36 -25.75
CA PHE A 206 25.77 -49.16 -25.02
C PHE A 206 25.83 -49.67 -23.57
N LYS A 207 26.51 -50.78 -23.28
CA LYS A 207 26.77 -51.22 -21.88
C LYS A 207 27.50 -50.14 -21.06
N LYS A 208 28.44 -49.40 -21.67
CA LYS A 208 29.19 -48.30 -21.00
C LYS A 208 28.35 -47.05 -20.73
N GLN A 209 27.23 -46.89 -21.45
CA GLN A 209 26.26 -45.81 -21.21
C GLN A 209 25.22 -46.16 -20.13
N GLU A 210 25.09 -47.42 -19.71
CA GLU A 210 24.04 -47.87 -18.79
C GLU A 210 24.27 -47.41 -17.33
N LYS A 211 24.04 -46.10 -17.08
CA LYS A 211 24.08 -45.47 -15.75
C LYS A 211 22.68 -45.05 -15.32
N GLU A 212 22.42 -45.14 -14.01
CA GLU A 212 21.12 -44.80 -13.41
C GLU A 212 20.65 -43.35 -13.66
N ALA A 213 21.57 -42.44 -14.00
CA ALA A 213 21.27 -41.03 -14.31
C ALA A 213 20.31 -40.87 -15.50
N ASP A 214 20.43 -41.70 -16.53
CA ASP A 214 19.65 -41.56 -17.77
C ASP A 214 18.17 -41.92 -17.57
N TYR A 215 17.85 -42.76 -16.58
CA TYR A 215 16.47 -43.09 -16.22
C TYR A 215 15.70 -41.85 -15.73
N ASN A 216 16.34 -41.03 -14.89
CA ASN A 216 15.73 -39.79 -14.40
C ASN A 216 15.62 -38.75 -15.52
N ALA A 217 16.60 -38.69 -16.44
CA ALA A 217 16.51 -37.82 -17.62
C ALA A 217 15.35 -38.20 -18.55
N LEU A 218 15.18 -39.50 -18.85
CA LEU A 218 14.05 -40.02 -19.63
C LEU A 218 12.71 -39.76 -18.94
N THR A 219 12.64 -39.99 -17.62
CA THR A 219 11.41 -39.76 -16.84
C THR A 219 11.05 -38.27 -16.84
N ASN A 220 12.01 -37.37 -16.61
CA ASN A 220 11.79 -35.92 -16.65
C ASN A 220 11.34 -35.44 -18.05
N LEU A 221 11.95 -35.96 -19.12
CA LEU A 221 11.54 -35.67 -20.50
C LEU A 221 10.08 -36.07 -20.75
N ILE A 222 9.67 -37.24 -20.26
CA ILE A 222 8.29 -37.75 -20.39
C ILE A 222 7.33 -36.94 -19.49
N GLU A 223 7.76 -36.51 -18.31
CA GLU A 223 6.98 -35.60 -17.42
C GLU A 223 6.85 -34.17 -17.97
N GLU A 224 7.76 -33.72 -18.86
CA GLU A 224 7.68 -32.41 -19.54
C GLU A 224 6.70 -32.40 -20.72
N PHE A 225 6.68 -33.46 -21.54
CA PHE A 225 5.83 -33.55 -22.74
C PHE A 225 4.42 -34.14 -22.50
N LEU A 226 4.14 -34.73 -21.34
CA LEU A 226 2.81 -35.24 -21.00
C LEU A 226 1.94 -34.16 -20.31
N PRO A 227 0.62 -34.13 -20.56
CA PRO A 227 -0.25 -33.15 -19.92
C PRO A 227 -0.38 -33.44 -18.40
N PRO A 228 -0.32 -32.41 -17.53
CA PRO A 228 -0.31 -32.59 -16.07
C PRO A 228 -1.62 -33.13 -15.46
N ASN A 229 -2.66 -33.29 -16.29
CA ASN A 229 -3.90 -33.99 -15.94
C ASN A 229 -3.81 -35.53 -16.04
N PHE A 230 -2.77 -36.04 -16.71
CA PHE A 230 -2.50 -37.47 -16.91
C PHE A 230 -1.42 -37.96 -15.95
N MET A 231 -0.28 -37.27 -15.93
CA MET A 231 0.92 -37.61 -15.17
C MET A 231 1.51 -36.34 -14.55
N LEU A 232 1.84 -36.35 -13.26
CA LEU A 232 2.33 -35.19 -12.50
C LEU A 232 3.86 -35.24 -12.34
N ALA A 233 4.55 -34.13 -12.58
CA ALA A 233 6.01 -34.08 -12.39
C ALA A 233 6.41 -34.47 -10.95
N SER A 234 7.46 -35.28 -10.80
CA SER A 234 7.95 -35.75 -9.51
C SER A 234 8.38 -34.59 -8.57
N GLY A 235 8.06 -34.70 -7.27
CA GLY A 235 8.35 -33.65 -6.27
C GLY A 235 7.67 -32.30 -6.53
N ARG A 236 6.52 -32.24 -7.21
CA ARG A 236 5.94 -30.97 -7.70
C ARG A 236 5.63 -29.96 -6.58
N LEU A 237 5.21 -30.41 -5.40
CA LEU A 237 4.96 -29.48 -4.29
C LEU A 237 6.26 -28.80 -3.85
N ASP A 238 7.35 -29.55 -3.70
CA ASP A 238 8.64 -28.99 -3.31
C ASP A 238 9.18 -28.01 -4.37
N GLN A 239 8.96 -28.25 -5.67
CA GLN A 239 9.28 -27.27 -6.72
C GLN A 239 8.53 -25.94 -6.50
N LEU A 240 7.22 -26.00 -6.23
CA LEU A 240 6.38 -24.82 -6.00
C LEU A 240 6.73 -24.09 -4.69
N LEU A 241 7.06 -24.84 -3.64
CA LEU A 241 7.54 -24.33 -2.35
C LEU A 241 8.92 -23.67 -2.47
N ASN A 242 9.80 -24.18 -3.32
CA ASN A 242 11.07 -23.53 -3.64
C ASN A 242 10.86 -22.24 -4.45
N GLN A 243 9.94 -22.22 -5.41
CA GLN A 243 9.60 -21.04 -6.21
C GLN A 243 8.94 -19.93 -5.38
N SER A 244 8.06 -20.28 -4.43
CA SER A 244 7.47 -19.29 -3.52
C SER A 244 8.51 -18.71 -2.57
N PHE A 245 9.41 -19.54 -2.03
CA PHE A 245 10.52 -19.07 -1.19
C PHE A 245 11.47 -18.14 -1.95
N GLU A 246 11.87 -18.47 -3.18
CA GLU A 246 12.65 -17.55 -4.03
C GLU A 246 11.90 -16.25 -4.31
N THR A 247 10.58 -16.30 -4.50
CA THR A 247 9.75 -15.11 -4.69
C THR A 247 9.73 -14.24 -3.44
N GLN A 248 9.67 -14.84 -2.25
CA GLN A 248 9.81 -14.13 -0.96
C GLN A 248 11.20 -13.49 -0.81
N LEU A 249 12.29 -14.18 -1.18
CA LEU A 249 13.64 -13.59 -1.19
C LEU A 249 13.74 -12.40 -2.15
N ARG A 250 13.21 -12.53 -3.37
CA ARG A 250 13.19 -11.45 -4.38
C ARG A 250 12.31 -10.28 -3.97
N ASN A 251 11.21 -10.52 -3.25
CA ASN A 251 10.30 -9.46 -2.78
C ASN A 251 10.86 -8.70 -1.56
N CYS A 252 11.65 -9.34 -0.70
CA CYS A 252 12.30 -8.70 0.44
C CYS A 252 13.14 -7.47 0.03
N SER A 253 12.88 -6.30 0.63
CA SER A 253 13.54 -5.04 0.26
C SER A 253 15.00 -4.90 0.76
N LEU A 254 15.48 -5.80 1.63
CA LEU A 254 16.81 -5.73 2.27
C LEU A 254 17.64 -7.01 2.11
N HIS A 255 17.30 -7.90 1.17
CA HIS A 255 18.00 -9.17 1.00
C HIS A 255 19.25 -9.02 0.13
N ILE A 256 20.43 -9.36 0.68
CA ILE A 256 21.74 -9.04 0.06
C ILE A 256 22.68 -10.25 -0.13
N GLY A 257 22.19 -11.48 0.05
CA GLY A 257 23.01 -12.64 -0.31
C GLY A 257 22.30 -13.99 -0.28
N TYR A 258 22.61 -14.81 -1.28
CA TYR A 258 22.44 -16.27 -1.25
C TYR A 258 23.41 -16.85 -0.20
N GLY A 259 23.05 -16.68 1.08
CA GLY A 259 23.92 -16.89 2.23
C GLY A 259 23.25 -17.55 3.44
N SER A 260 22.02 -18.07 3.30
CA SER A 260 21.56 -19.11 4.24
C SER A 260 22.52 -20.30 4.17
N LYS A 261 22.95 -20.78 5.34
CA LYS A 261 23.85 -21.94 5.39
C LYS A 261 23.17 -23.14 4.75
N VAL A 262 23.93 -23.95 4.03
CA VAL A 262 23.45 -25.24 3.50
C VAL A 262 22.96 -26.09 4.68
N GLY A 263 21.64 -26.23 4.81
CA GLY A 263 20.98 -26.92 5.94
C GLY A 263 20.05 -26.06 6.82
N GLU A 264 19.98 -24.73 6.65
CA GLU A 264 18.94 -23.93 7.34
C GLU A 264 17.55 -24.15 6.68
N PRO A 265 16.50 -24.48 7.45
CA PRO A 265 15.20 -24.84 6.88
C PRO A 265 14.46 -23.63 6.29
N LYS A 266 13.97 -23.79 5.05
CA LYS A 266 13.23 -22.74 4.33
C LYS A 266 11.88 -22.48 5.01
N CYS A 267 11.78 -21.39 5.77
CA CYS A 267 10.53 -21.00 6.42
C CYS A 267 9.59 -20.33 5.41
N ILE A 268 8.61 -21.09 4.92
CA ILE A 268 7.61 -20.62 3.93
C ILE A 268 6.33 -20.10 4.62
N LEU A 269 6.10 -20.51 5.88
CA LEU A 269 4.94 -20.14 6.70
C LEU A 269 4.85 -18.64 7.06
N ARG A 270 5.90 -17.86 6.76
CA ARG A 270 5.98 -16.40 6.95
C ARG A 270 6.87 -15.83 5.85
N ASP A 271 6.51 -14.68 5.30
CA ASP A 271 7.31 -14.02 4.27
C ASP A 271 8.71 -13.63 4.78
N HIS A 272 9.72 -13.84 3.95
CA HIS A 272 11.11 -13.57 4.32
C HIS A 272 11.41 -12.07 4.46
N HIS A 273 11.82 -11.65 5.66
CA HIS A 273 12.19 -10.27 5.97
C HIS A 273 13.61 -10.20 6.53
N CYS A 274 14.53 -9.58 5.80
CA CYS A 274 15.87 -9.27 6.28
C CYS A 274 15.87 -8.03 7.18
N THR A 275 16.66 -8.07 8.26
CA THR A 275 16.85 -6.92 9.16
C THR A 275 17.94 -5.97 8.65
N ASN A 276 17.91 -4.72 9.10
CA ASN A 276 18.91 -3.70 8.74
C ASN A 276 20.37 -4.09 9.07
N GLN A 277 20.59 -5.07 9.97
CA GLN A 277 21.93 -5.52 10.36
C GLN A 277 22.67 -6.28 9.23
N ASN A 278 21.89 -6.93 8.35
CA ASN A 278 22.39 -7.74 7.22
C ASN A 278 22.58 -6.93 5.92
N PHE A 279 22.34 -5.61 5.97
CA PHE A 279 22.48 -4.67 4.85
C PHE A 279 23.68 -3.74 5.10
N PRO A 280 24.45 -3.30 4.08
CA PRO A 280 25.59 -2.40 4.25
C PRO A 280 25.16 -0.95 4.57
N CYS A 281 24.52 -0.74 5.71
CA CYS A 281 24.07 0.57 6.18
C CYS A 281 25.14 1.33 6.99
N ARG A 282 26.23 0.66 7.42
CA ARG A 282 27.16 1.19 8.42
C ARG A 282 28.53 1.46 7.80
N THR A 283 29.05 2.68 7.97
CA THR A 283 30.45 2.96 7.66
C THR A 283 31.35 2.13 8.59
N THR A 284 32.16 1.22 8.04
CA THR A 284 33.14 0.42 8.81
C THR A 284 34.53 1.03 8.79
N GLN A 285 34.87 1.77 7.73
CA GLN A 285 36.15 2.43 7.56
C GLN A 285 35.95 3.76 6.82
N ILE A 286 36.68 4.78 7.27
CA ILE A 286 36.85 6.07 6.60
C ILE A 286 38.34 6.16 6.24
N ILE A 287 38.63 6.47 4.99
CA ILE A 287 39.98 6.59 4.41
C ILE A 287 40.17 8.07 4.06
N GLN A 288 41.33 8.64 4.39
CA GLN A 288 41.61 10.07 4.25
C GLN A 288 42.98 10.37 3.60
N ASP A 289 43.54 9.39 2.88
CA ASP A 289 44.87 9.48 2.26
C ASP A 289 44.89 10.27 0.94
N HIS A 290 43.76 10.82 0.50
CA HIS A 290 43.67 11.78 -0.60
C HIS A 290 43.75 13.22 -0.07
N ASP A 291 44.70 14.01 -0.57
CA ASP A 291 44.83 15.43 -0.21
C ASP A 291 43.74 16.33 -0.86
N THR A 292 42.97 15.79 -1.81
CA THR A 292 41.99 16.53 -2.63
C THR A 292 40.67 15.78 -2.82
N GLU A 293 39.72 16.45 -3.49
CA GLU A 293 38.47 15.88 -4.00
C GLU A 293 38.67 14.51 -4.68
N VAL A 294 37.90 13.50 -4.27
CA VAL A 294 37.88 12.17 -4.91
C VAL A 294 36.74 12.14 -5.93
N TRP A 295 37.07 12.05 -7.21
CA TRP A 295 36.08 12.11 -8.30
C TRP A 295 35.61 10.72 -8.75
N THR A 296 36.46 9.69 -8.64
CA THR A 296 36.14 8.34 -9.14
C THR A 296 36.68 7.22 -8.26
N VAL A 297 35.88 6.15 -8.10
CA VAL A 297 36.23 4.90 -7.41
C VAL A 297 35.69 3.71 -8.21
N LYS A 298 36.50 2.65 -8.41
CA LYS A 298 36.10 1.43 -9.14
C LYS A 298 36.76 0.17 -8.58
N PHE A 299 35.97 -0.84 -8.24
CA PHE A 299 36.45 -2.18 -7.92
C PHE A 299 36.95 -2.91 -9.17
N SER A 300 37.93 -3.79 -9.01
CA SER A 300 38.37 -4.70 -10.07
C SER A 300 37.33 -5.80 -10.32
N PRO A 301 37.27 -6.40 -11.53
CA PRO A 301 36.36 -7.50 -11.83
C PRO A 301 36.44 -8.69 -10.87
N CYS A 302 37.64 -9.01 -10.34
CA CYS A 302 37.80 -10.06 -9.34
C CYS A 302 37.39 -9.65 -7.90
N GLY A 303 37.03 -8.39 -7.66
CA GLY A 303 36.61 -7.83 -6.37
C GLY A 303 37.69 -7.78 -5.29
N ASN A 304 38.94 -8.12 -5.63
CA ASN A 304 40.09 -8.12 -4.71
C ASN A 304 40.80 -6.77 -4.62
N TYR A 305 40.58 -5.86 -5.57
CA TYR A 305 41.18 -4.52 -5.58
C TYR A 305 40.12 -3.43 -5.76
N LEU A 306 40.41 -2.24 -5.25
CA LEU A 306 39.70 -1.00 -5.52
C LEU A 306 40.70 0.05 -6.01
N ALA A 307 40.40 0.73 -7.11
CA ALA A 307 41.12 1.93 -7.54
C ALA A 307 40.32 3.18 -7.15
N SER A 308 41.03 4.27 -6.84
CA SER A 308 40.43 5.56 -6.53
C SER A 308 41.32 6.71 -7.00
N ALA A 309 40.73 7.72 -7.62
CA ALA A 309 41.44 8.89 -8.16
C ALA A 309 40.56 10.15 -8.13
N GLY A 310 41.17 11.29 -8.42
CA GLY A 310 40.51 12.59 -8.44
C GLY A 310 41.46 13.70 -8.85
N LYS A 311 41.28 14.88 -8.25
CA LYS A 311 41.95 16.14 -8.66
C LYS A 311 43.47 16.13 -8.55
N SER A 312 44.04 15.35 -7.64
CA SER A 312 45.47 15.32 -7.34
C SER A 312 46.37 14.69 -8.42
N GLY A 313 45.81 14.09 -9.48
CA GLY A 313 46.61 13.37 -10.49
C GLY A 313 47.18 12.02 -10.01
N ILE A 314 46.82 11.59 -8.79
CA ILE A 314 47.35 10.38 -8.13
C ILE A 314 46.29 9.28 -8.14
N VAL A 315 46.69 8.06 -8.48
CA VAL A 315 45.84 6.85 -8.39
C VAL A 315 46.26 6.05 -7.16
N PHE A 316 45.30 5.82 -6.26
CA PHE A 316 45.47 4.96 -5.09
C PHE A 316 44.78 3.62 -5.34
N VAL A 317 45.50 2.52 -5.11
CA VAL A 317 44.98 1.14 -5.18
C VAL A 317 44.93 0.53 -3.79
N TRP A 318 43.82 -0.14 -3.49
CA TRP A 318 43.50 -0.75 -2.21
C TRP A 318 43.22 -2.25 -2.37
N GLU A 319 43.69 -3.06 -1.42
CA GLU A 319 43.49 -4.51 -1.37
C GLU A 319 42.29 -4.87 -0.48
N VAL A 320 41.38 -5.71 -1.02
CA VAL A 320 40.16 -6.19 -0.36
C VAL A 320 40.37 -7.61 0.16
N LYS A 321 40.76 -7.73 1.44
CA LYS A 321 40.89 -9.03 2.14
C LYS A 321 39.71 -9.39 3.03
N ASP A 322 38.87 -8.41 3.36
CA ASP A 322 37.80 -8.51 4.35
C ASP A 322 36.62 -7.63 3.87
N PRO A 323 35.37 -8.13 3.82
CA PRO A 323 34.20 -7.33 3.41
C PRO A 323 33.93 -6.10 4.30
N GLN A 324 34.63 -5.94 5.44
CA GLN A 324 34.54 -4.75 6.29
C GLN A 324 35.70 -3.76 6.11
N LYS A 325 36.83 -4.15 5.49
CA LYS A 325 38.07 -3.34 5.50
C LYS A 325 38.91 -3.40 4.22
N LEU A 326 39.31 -2.22 3.76
CA LEU A 326 40.33 -1.99 2.74
C LEU A 326 41.71 -1.81 3.38
N LYS A 327 42.74 -2.32 2.72
CA LYS A 327 44.15 -2.03 3.03
C LYS A 327 44.77 -1.23 1.90
N PHE A 328 45.64 -0.27 2.21
CA PHE A 328 46.47 0.37 1.19
C PHE A 328 47.34 -0.69 0.48
N TYR A 329 47.38 -0.68 -0.85
CA TYR A 329 48.19 -1.60 -1.65
C TYR A 329 49.33 -0.87 -2.35
N ASN A 330 49.02 0.15 -3.16
CA ASN A 330 50.03 0.96 -3.85
C ASN A 330 49.49 2.37 -4.20
N ARG A 331 50.41 3.31 -4.47
CA ARG A 331 50.14 4.68 -4.96
C ARG A 331 50.91 4.87 -6.26
N TYR A 332 50.20 5.20 -7.34
CA TYR A 332 50.78 5.55 -8.62
C TYR A 332 50.68 7.06 -8.84
N VAL A 333 51.81 7.71 -9.10
CA VAL A 333 51.88 9.11 -9.54
C VAL A 333 52.15 9.06 -11.05
N ILE A 334 51.28 9.68 -11.84
CA ILE A 334 51.34 9.55 -13.31
C ILE A 334 52.35 10.56 -13.89
N ASN A 335 52.23 11.83 -13.51
CA ASN A 335 53.20 12.90 -13.78
C ASN A 335 52.84 14.12 -12.90
N ASP A 336 53.83 14.89 -12.43
CA ASP A 336 53.62 16.06 -11.57
C ASP A 336 52.87 17.21 -12.28
N GLU A 337 52.80 17.21 -13.62
CA GLU A 337 52.04 18.20 -14.42
C GLU A 337 50.56 17.84 -14.68
N ILE A 338 50.01 16.77 -14.08
CA ILE A 338 48.63 16.30 -14.36
C ILE A 338 47.66 16.74 -13.26
N GLU A 339 46.86 17.76 -13.58
CA GLU A 339 45.79 18.28 -12.71
C GLU A 339 44.46 17.53 -12.94
N GLY A 340 44.43 16.25 -12.53
CA GLY A 340 43.18 15.48 -12.35
C GLY A 340 42.97 14.26 -13.24
N ILE A 341 42.22 13.28 -12.70
CA ILE A 341 41.87 12.01 -13.36
C ILE A 341 40.36 11.83 -13.37
N SER A 342 39.75 11.70 -14.55
CA SER A 342 38.30 11.65 -14.77
C SER A 342 37.73 10.23 -14.74
N SER A 343 38.39 9.27 -15.41
CA SER A 343 37.90 7.91 -15.61
C SER A 343 38.90 6.85 -15.16
N LEU A 344 38.37 5.73 -14.66
CA LEU A 344 39.12 4.52 -14.30
C LEU A 344 38.40 3.31 -14.89
N SER A 345 39.10 2.46 -15.62
CA SER A 345 38.60 1.16 -16.06
C SER A 345 39.64 0.05 -15.87
N TRP A 346 39.19 -1.12 -15.43
CA TRP A 346 40.01 -2.29 -15.12
C TRP A 346 39.94 -3.31 -16.25
N SER A 347 41.07 -3.95 -16.59
CA SER A 347 41.06 -5.09 -17.50
C SER A 347 40.28 -6.28 -16.93
N SER A 348 39.80 -7.15 -17.81
CA SER A 348 39.05 -8.37 -17.47
C SER A 348 39.79 -9.31 -16.50
N ASP A 349 41.12 -9.37 -16.58
CA ASP A 349 41.99 -10.12 -15.66
C ASP A 349 42.37 -9.37 -14.37
N SER A 350 41.90 -8.12 -14.19
CA SER A 350 42.21 -7.24 -13.06
C SER A 350 43.68 -6.82 -12.91
N ARG A 351 44.53 -6.98 -13.93
CA ARG A 351 45.96 -6.65 -13.88
C ARG A 351 46.31 -5.23 -14.34
N LEU A 352 45.56 -4.72 -15.31
CA LEU A 352 45.77 -3.41 -15.91
C LEU A 352 44.66 -2.46 -15.47
N LEU A 353 45.02 -1.19 -15.28
CA LEU A 353 44.11 -0.11 -14.92
C LEU A 353 44.34 1.07 -15.86
N ALA A 354 43.36 1.35 -16.72
CA ALA A 354 43.36 2.50 -17.63
C ALA A 354 42.82 3.73 -16.89
N CYS A 355 43.57 4.83 -16.97
CA CYS A 355 43.31 6.08 -16.27
C CYS A 355 43.20 7.23 -17.28
N GLY A 356 42.05 7.91 -17.32
CA GLY A 356 41.84 9.10 -18.16
C GLY A 356 42.35 10.35 -17.44
N ALA A 357 43.43 10.95 -17.94
CA ALA A 357 44.03 12.16 -17.39
C ALA A 357 43.51 13.42 -18.11
N THR A 358 43.10 14.43 -17.35
CA THR A 358 42.57 15.69 -17.88
C THR A 358 43.55 16.86 -17.74
N GLU A 359 43.18 17.99 -18.36
CA GLU A 359 43.88 19.28 -18.25
C GLU A 359 45.25 19.40 -18.96
N HIS A 360 45.97 20.48 -18.68
CA HIS A 360 46.17 21.47 -19.75
C HIS A 360 47.25 21.17 -20.81
N ARG A 361 48.19 20.25 -20.55
CA ARG A 361 49.27 19.88 -21.49
C ARG A 361 49.46 18.38 -21.74
N ASN A 362 49.11 17.52 -20.78
CA ASN A 362 49.43 16.09 -20.83
C ASN A 362 48.20 15.16 -20.83
N SER A 363 47.00 15.70 -21.10
CA SER A 363 45.76 14.93 -21.25
C SER A 363 45.91 13.75 -22.20
N GLY A 364 45.46 12.56 -21.76
CA GLY A 364 45.61 11.30 -22.48
C GLY A 364 45.22 10.12 -21.59
N ILE A 365 45.44 8.90 -22.08
CA ILE A 365 45.11 7.67 -21.35
C ILE A 365 46.42 6.97 -20.93
N TYR A 366 46.49 6.62 -19.65
CA TYR A 366 47.64 6.01 -19.01
C TYR A 366 47.27 4.61 -18.52
N ILE A 367 48.14 3.62 -18.72
CA ILE A 367 47.89 2.23 -18.32
C ILE A 367 48.86 1.83 -17.22
N LEU A 368 48.30 1.45 -16.06
CA LEU A 368 49.05 1.04 -14.89
C LEU A 368 49.00 -0.48 -14.72
N LYS A 369 50.16 -1.11 -14.49
CA LYS A 369 50.25 -2.52 -14.07
C LYS A 369 50.14 -2.61 -12.55
N VAL A 370 49.23 -3.45 -12.07
CA VAL A 370 48.91 -3.58 -10.63
C VAL A 370 49.62 -4.77 -9.96
N ASP A 371 50.04 -5.77 -10.75
CA ASP A 371 50.79 -6.93 -10.25
C ASP A 371 52.24 -6.59 -9.84
N GLU A 372 52.83 -5.54 -10.42
CA GLU A 372 54.20 -5.09 -10.13
C GLU A 372 54.22 -4.11 -8.94
N LYS A 373 54.92 -4.49 -7.86
CA LYS A 373 55.06 -3.67 -6.63
C LYS A 373 56.22 -2.68 -6.66
N SER A 374 57.01 -2.68 -7.73
CA SER A 374 58.01 -1.68 -8.04
C SER A 374 57.32 -0.40 -8.52
N ALA A 375 57.24 0.60 -7.66
CA ALA A 375 56.98 1.97 -8.10
C ALA A 375 58.29 2.55 -8.64
N GLU A 376 58.41 2.69 -9.96
CA GLU A 376 59.38 3.62 -10.56
C GLU A 376 58.89 4.14 -11.93
N ASP A 377 58.43 3.28 -12.85
CA ASP A 377 57.94 3.70 -14.17
C ASP A 377 56.45 3.30 -14.43
N PRO A 378 55.53 4.23 -14.73
CA PRO A 378 54.31 3.92 -15.46
C PRO A 378 54.63 3.61 -16.93
N ILE A 379 53.79 2.81 -17.60
CA ILE A 379 53.92 2.60 -19.05
C ILE A 379 53.71 3.94 -19.77
N GLU A 380 54.50 4.21 -20.83
CA GLU A 380 54.39 5.45 -21.61
C GLU A 380 52.93 5.72 -22.04
N PRO A 381 52.47 6.97 -22.01
CA PRO A 381 51.09 7.30 -22.36
C PRO A 381 50.79 6.95 -23.81
N ILE A 382 49.72 6.18 -24.03
CA ILE A 382 49.25 5.83 -25.37
C ILE A 382 48.67 7.09 -26.03
N ARG A 383 49.50 7.77 -26.81
CA ARG A 383 49.20 9.01 -27.56
C ARG A 383 49.12 8.72 -29.06
N ILE A 384 48.02 8.08 -29.47
CA ILE A 384 47.77 7.71 -30.87
C ILE A 384 47.56 8.94 -31.78
N SER A 385 47.15 10.09 -31.22
CA SER A 385 46.97 11.33 -31.98
C SER A 385 47.44 12.56 -31.19
N GLN A 386 47.47 13.72 -31.86
CA GLN A 386 47.71 15.02 -31.22
C GLN A 386 46.48 15.55 -30.44
N ASP A 387 45.39 14.79 -30.41
CA ASP A 387 44.11 15.18 -29.82
C ASP A 387 43.84 14.54 -28.45
N LYS A 388 42.89 15.14 -27.74
CA LYS A 388 42.71 14.92 -26.30
C LYS A 388 41.71 13.82 -26.00
N PHE A 389 42.21 12.61 -25.72
CA PHE A 389 41.42 11.53 -25.14
C PHE A 389 40.88 11.90 -23.75
N SER A 390 39.69 11.41 -23.40
CA SER A 390 38.95 11.88 -22.22
C SER A 390 38.17 10.81 -21.44
N VAL A 391 37.85 9.68 -22.07
CA VAL A 391 37.16 8.52 -21.46
C VAL A 391 37.74 7.24 -22.07
N ALA A 392 37.86 6.18 -21.28
CA ALA A 392 38.35 4.87 -21.71
C ALA A 392 37.62 3.73 -20.99
N ASP A 393 37.40 2.61 -21.68
CA ASP A 393 36.90 1.36 -21.07
C ASP A 393 37.52 0.11 -21.72
N PHE A 394 37.79 -0.92 -20.91
CA PHE A 394 38.30 -2.21 -21.38
C PHE A 394 37.16 -3.15 -21.77
N PHE A 395 37.33 -3.92 -22.84
CA PHE A 395 36.42 -5.03 -23.12
C PHE A 395 36.50 -6.10 -22.02
N PRO A 396 35.36 -6.61 -21.50
CA PRO A 396 35.32 -7.71 -20.54
C PRO A 396 35.59 -9.10 -21.19
N SER A 397 36.44 -9.14 -22.22
CA SER A 397 36.89 -10.31 -22.97
C SER A 397 38.41 -10.52 -22.80
N PRO A 398 38.98 -11.68 -23.18
CA PRO A 398 40.44 -11.89 -23.15
C PRO A 398 41.15 -11.15 -24.30
N GLY A 399 42.35 -10.64 -24.04
CA GLY A 399 43.22 -9.99 -25.04
C GLY A 399 43.37 -8.46 -24.91
N HIS A 400 43.18 -7.89 -23.71
CA HIS A 400 43.53 -6.50 -23.34
C HIS A 400 43.15 -5.42 -24.37
N LYS A 401 41.96 -5.55 -24.97
CA LYS A 401 41.36 -4.57 -25.89
C LYS A 401 40.73 -3.41 -25.11
N LEU A 402 41.11 -2.19 -25.45
CA LEU A 402 40.68 -0.93 -24.84
C LEU A 402 40.02 -0.04 -25.91
N VAL A 403 38.95 0.68 -25.55
CA VAL A 403 38.30 1.67 -26.44
C VAL A 403 38.37 3.06 -25.82
N CYS A 404 38.76 4.04 -26.63
CA CYS A 404 39.19 5.36 -26.17
C CYS A 404 38.42 6.47 -26.90
N GLY A 405 37.71 7.32 -26.15
CA GLY A 405 36.93 8.44 -26.69
C GLY A 405 37.64 9.78 -26.58
N ASP A 406 37.79 10.49 -27.70
CA ASP A 406 38.38 11.83 -27.76
C ASP A 406 37.38 12.97 -27.51
N ALA A 407 37.92 14.15 -27.21
CA ALA A 407 37.13 15.35 -26.92
C ALA A 407 36.44 15.97 -28.16
N ARG A 408 36.72 15.49 -29.38
CA ARG A 408 36.06 15.92 -30.63
C ARG A 408 34.85 15.04 -30.94
N GLY A 409 34.94 13.74 -30.67
CA GLY A 409 33.93 12.74 -30.97
C GLY A 409 34.44 11.50 -31.70
N ASN A 410 35.75 11.35 -31.87
CA ASN A 410 36.34 10.15 -32.45
C ASN A 410 36.50 9.08 -31.37
N PHE A 411 36.40 7.81 -31.75
CA PHE A 411 36.63 6.69 -30.86
C PHE A 411 37.42 5.60 -31.57
N SER A 412 38.54 5.22 -30.94
CA SER A 412 39.53 4.29 -31.45
C SER A 412 39.60 3.03 -30.59
N MET A 413 39.85 1.90 -31.23
CA MET A 413 40.03 0.59 -30.59
C MET A 413 41.52 0.22 -30.60
N ILE A 414 42.03 -0.23 -29.46
CA ILE A 414 43.46 -0.43 -29.21
C ILE A 414 43.68 -1.79 -28.53
N THR A 415 44.62 -2.61 -29.02
CA THR A 415 45.19 -3.70 -28.23
C THR A 415 46.39 -3.17 -27.45
N VAL A 416 46.46 -3.39 -26.13
CA VAL A 416 47.56 -2.85 -25.31
C VAL A 416 48.92 -3.48 -25.60
N ASP A 417 48.95 -4.69 -26.18
CA ASP A 417 50.17 -5.42 -26.51
C ASP A 417 50.76 -5.06 -27.91
N ASP A 418 50.04 -4.30 -28.74
CA ASP A 418 50.46 -3.97 -30.12
C ASP A 418 51.38 -2.73 -30.14
N VAL A 419 52.69 -2.96 -30.31
CA VAL A 419 53.75 -1.95 -30.20
C VAL A 419 53.75 -0.93 -31.36
N ASP A 420 53.37 -1.35 -32.56
CA ASP A 420 53.33 -0.48 -33.75
C ASP A 420 51.97 0.22 -33.86
N HIS A 421 51.82 1.39 -33.22
CA HIS A 421 50.61 2.23 -33.28
C HIS A 421 50.33 2.88 -34.67
N SER A 422 50.89 2.35 -35.77
CA SER A 422 50.98 3.05 -37.06
C SER A 422 49.89 2.72 -38.10
N ASP A 423 49.14 1.63 -37.93
CA ASP A 423 48.04 1.23 -38.83
C ASP A 423 46.90 0.57 -38.02
N ASN A 424 45.88 1.35 -37.64
CA ASN A 424 44.65 0.84 -37.02
C ASN A 424 43.43 1.36 -37.79
N ALA A 425 42.79 0.47 -38.57
CA ALA A 425 41.64 0.81 -39.42
C ALA A 425 40.30 0.90 -38.65
N ASN A 426 40.33 0.87 -37.31
CA ASN A 426 39.18 0.68 -36.43
C ASN A 426 38.76 1.98 -35.70
N ASP A 427 38.88 3.11 -36.39
CA ASP A 427 38.38 4.40 -35.92
C ASP A 427 36.99 4.68 -36.49
N PHE A 428 36.14 5.31 -35.67
CA PHE A 428 34.91 5.98 -36.12
C PHE A 428 35.01 7.48 -35.80
N GLU A 429 34.59 8.32 -36.74
CA GLU A 429 34.36 9.76 -36.52
C GLU A 429 32.94 10.00 -36.00
N GLY A 430 32.74 10.97 -35.10
CA GLY A 430 31.43 11.13 -34.46
C GLY A 430 31.25 12.38 -33.58
N PHE A 431 30.38 12.25 -32.58
CA PHE A 431 30.02 13.31 -31.64
C PHE A 431 30.74 13.12 -30.30
N ARG A 432 31.23 14.21 -29.70
CA ARG A 432 31.93 14.18 -28.39
C ARG A 432 31.23 13.27 -27.38
N ILE A 433 31.93 12.22 -26.97
CA ILE A 433 31.49 11.22 -25.99
C ILE A 433 31.58 11.80 -24.57
N ARG A 434 30.66 11.39 -23.69
CA ARG A 434 30.63 11.74 -22.25
C ARG A 434 30.94 10.55 -21.35
N ALA A 435 30.48 9.37 -21.74
CA ALA A 435 30.72 8.08 -21.09
C ALA A 435 30.64 6.98 -22.16
N LEU A 436 31.36 5.87 -21.96
CA LEU A 436 31.31 4.69 -22.81
C LEU A 436 31.44 3.42 -21.97
N VAL A 437 30.88 2.30 -22.47
CA VAL A 437 30.92 0.98 -21.82
C VAL A 437 31.08 -0.10 -22.89
N CYS A 438 32.04 -0.99 -22.70
CA CYS A 438 32.30 -2.13 -23.59
C CYS A 438 31.49 -3.38 -23.19
N LEU A 439 30.92 -4.10 -24.17
CA LEU A 439 30.08 -5.30 -23.92
C LEU A 439 30.89 -6.61 -23.99
N LYS A 440 30.32 -7.69 -23.41
CA LYS A 440 30.93 -9.03 -23.31
C LYS A 440 31.14 -9.77 -24.62
N ASP A 441 30.55 -9.32 -25.72
CA ASP A 441 30.83 -9.89 -27.04
C ASP A 441 32.26 -9.59 -27.53
N GLY A 442 32.94 -8.59 -26.96
CA GLY A 442 34.27 -8.16 -27.35
C GLY A 442 34.31 -7.31 -28.62
N LYS A 443 33.15 -6.78 -29.06
CA LYS A 443 32.95 -6.10 -30.35
C LYS A 443 32.10 -4.83 -30.23
N THR A 444 31.05 -4.88 -29.41
CA THR A 444 30.06 -3.81 -29.28
C THR A 444 30.41 -2.87 -28.14
N VAL A 445 30.34 -1.57 -28.41
CA VAL A 445 30.50 -0.51 -27.41
C VAL A 445 29.26 0.36 -27.38
N LEU A 446 28.78 0.67 -26.17
CA LEU A 446 27.77 1.70 -25.95
C LEU A 446 28.48 3.01 -25.62
N ALA A 447 28.07 4.12 -26.23
CA ALA A 447 28.59 5.44 -25.89
C ALA A 447 27.47 6.50 -25.80
N ALA A 448 27.58 7.39 -24.82
CA ALA A 448 26.68 8.51 -24.61
C ALA A 448 27.24 9.78 -25.25
N ASP A 449 26.50 10.36 -26.18
CA ASP A 449 26.95 11.50 -26.99
C ASP A 449 26.56 12.88 -26.42
N SER A 450 27.08 13.93 -27.04
CA SER A 450 26.78 15.32 -26.71
C SER A 450 25.37 15.79 -27.10
N LEU A 451 24.58 14.94 -27.79
CA LEU A 451 23.20 15.16 -28.21
C LEU A 451 22.18 14.38 -27.34
N ASN A 452 22.62 13.88 -26.18
CA ASN A 452 21.81 13.16 -25.18
C ASN A 452 21.32 11.77 -25.64
N ARG A 453 22.04 11.12 -26.55
CA ARG A 453 21.70 9.78 -27.04
C ARG A 453 22.72 8.75 -26.55
N ILE A 454 22.27 7.51 -26.36
CA ILE A 454 23.16 6.35 -26.27
C ILE A 454 23.14 5.64 -27.61
N ARG A 455 24.31 5.52 -28.23
CA ARG A 455 24.54 4.80 -29.49
C ARG A 455 25.29 3.50 -29.21
N SER A 456 25.00 2.48 -30.02
CA SER A 456 25.73 1.21 -30.10
C SER A 456 26.64 1.25 -31.32
N TYR A 457 27.86 0.75 -31.15
CA TYR A 457 28.91 0.73 -32.16
C TYR A 457 29.52 -0.67 -32.26
N ASP A 458 29.46 -1.29 -33.44
CA ASP A 458 30.12 -2.57 -33.73
C ASP A 458 31.40 -2.32 -34.54
N PHE A 459 32.55 -2.61 -33.94
CA PHE A 459 33.88 -2.42 -34.54
C PHE A 459 34.29 -3.52 -35.55
N GLU A 460 33.60 -4.66 -35.63
CA GLU A 460 33.82 -5.65 -36.70
C GLU A 460 32.99 -5.34 -37.95
N GLN A 461 31.78 -4.82 -37.76
CA GLN A 461 30.86 -4.50 -38.87
C GLN A 461 30.92 -3.03 -39.34
N HIS A 462 31.65 -2.17 -38.62
CA HIS A 462 31.65 -0.71 -38.79
C HIS A 462 30.23 -0.11 -38.87
N PHE A 463 29.34 -0.60 -38.00
CA PHE A 463 27.93 -0.22 -37.97
C PHE A 463 27.58 0.52 -36.67
N ASP A 464 26.72 1.54 -36.76
CA ASP A 464 26.26 2.29 -35.61
C ASP A 464 24.76 2.59 -35.57
N GLN A 465 24.18 2.57 -34.37
CA GLN A 465 22.73 2.67 -34.16
C GLN A 465 22.40 3.46 -32.89
N THR A 466 21.42 4.37 -32.95
CA THR A 466 20.81 4.96 -31.73
C THR A 466 19.99 3.90 -31.01
N LEU A 467 20.27 3.63 -29.73
CA LEU A 467 19.43 2.77 -28.89
C LEU A 467 18.45 3.59 -28.05
N ILE A 468 18.92 4.68 -27.43
CA ILE A 468 18.15 5.49 -26.47
C ILE A 468 18.39 6.97 -26.77
N GLU A 469 17.35 7.80 -26.66
CA GLU A 469 17.40 9.26 -26.79
C GLU A 469 16.72 9.90 -25.56
N GLU A 470 17.46 10.76 -24.85
CA GLU A 470 17.01 11.38 -23.60
C GLU A 470 16.73 12.88 -23.73
N THR A 471 15.76 13.37 -22.97
CA THR A 471 15.31 14.77 -23.03
C THR A 471 16.19 15.74 -22.24
N SER A 472 16.96 15.21 -21.28
CA SER A 472 17.89 15.95 -20.41
C SER A 472 19.31 15.48 -20.67
N PRO A 473 20.34 16.35 -20.53
CA PRO A 473 21.73 15.95 -20.74
C PRO A 473 22.13 14.70 -19.95
N ILE A 474 22.58 13.67 -20.66
CA ILE A 474 23.21 12.49 -20.06
C ILE A 474 24.55 12.94 -19.46
N VAL A 475 24.76 12.60 -18.20
CA VAL A 475 26.00 12.91 -17.46
C VAL A 475 26.95 11.70 -17.50
N THR A 476 26.43 10.52 -17.18
CA THR A 476 27.14 9.24 -17.13
C THR A 476 26.13 8.09 -17.19
N PHE A 477 26.55 6.88 -17.56
CA PHE A 477 25.70 5.68 -17.52
C PHE A 477 26.49 4.42 -17.16
N THR A 478 25.80 3.38 -16.66
CA THR A 478 26.38 2.06 -16.35
C THR A 478 25.44 0.93 -16.77
N VAL A 479 25.98 -0.24 -17.11
CA VAL A 479 25.20 -1.41 -17.56
C VAL A 479 25.16 -2.49 -16.46
N ASP A 480 24.02 -3.20 -16.37
CA ASP A 480 23.79 -4.40 -15.54
C ASP A 480 24.74 -5.53 -15.95
N LYS A 481 25.23 -6.36 -15.01
CA LYS A 481 26.04 -7.56 -15.32
C LYS A 481 25.39 -8.50 -16.34
N ASN A 482 24.08 -8.47 -16.51
CA ASN A 482 23.33 -9.28 -17.49
C ASN A 482 23.13 -8.58 -18.85
N GLU A 483 23.62 -7.34 -19.00
CA GLU A 483 23.55 -6.50 -20.22
C GLU A 483 22.13 -6.18 -20.72
N LYS A 484 21.10 -6.43 -19.88
CA LYS A 484 19.69 -6.15 -20.19
C LYS A 484 19.24 -4.75 -19.80
N HIS A 485 19.91 -4.13 -18.83
CA HIS A 485 19.52 -2.83 -18.27
C HIS A 485 20.67 -1.83 -18.32
N CYS A 486 20.34 -0.61 -18.71
CA CYS A 486 21.22 0.56 -18.66
C CYS A 486 20.69 1.55 -17.62
N LEU A 487 21.57 2.01 -16.73
CA LEU A 487 21.29 3.03 -15.73
C LEU A 487 21.89 4.35 -16.19
N ILE A 488 21.04 5.30 -16.56
CA ILE A 488 21.44 6.63 -17.06
C ILE A 488 21.29 7.65 -15.93
N THR A 489 22.34 8.42 -15.67
CA THR A 489 22.28 9.61 -14.80
C THR A 489 22.12 10.84 -15.68
N THR A 490 21.01 11.55 -15.54
CA THR A 490 20.65 12.74 -16.32
C THR A 490 20.69 13.99 -15.45
N LYS A 491 20.97 15.16 -16.06
CA LYS A 491 21.13 16.42 -15.32
C LYS A 491 19.87 16.84 -14.55
N ASP A 492 18.70 16.76 -15.20
CA ASP A 492 17.46 17.35 -14.68
C ASP A 492 16.45 16.29 -14.17
N ASN A 493 16.46 15.09 -14.77
CA ASN A 493 15.50 14.02 -14.47
C ASN A 493 16.05 12.97 -13.48
N GLY A 494 17.27 13.16 -12.96
CA GLY A 494 17.92 12.23 -12.03
C GLY A 494 18.31 10.90 -12.67
N ILE A 495 18.18 9.81 -11.93
CA ILE A 495 18.60 8.47 -12.36
C ILE A 495 17.44 7.70 -12.99
N ARG A 496 17.68 7.15 -14.18
CA ARG A 496 16.68 6.45 -15.01
C ARG A 496 17.20 5.09 -15.45
N MET A 497 16.33 4.08 -15.51
CA MET A 497 16.68 2.72 -15.91
C MET A 497 15.95 2.36 -17.19
N TRP A 498 16.71 1.98 -18.21
CA TRP A 498 16.24 1.60 -19.53
C TRP A 498 16.55 0.12 -19.81
N CYS A 499 15.67 -0.56 -20.54
CA CYS A 499 15.92 -1.91 -21.05
C CYS A 499 16.60 -1.82 -22.42
N LEU A 500 17.76 -2.47 -22.56
CA LEU A 500 18.54 -2.46 -23.80
C LEU A 500 17.86 -3.31 -24.89
N ASP A 501 17.30 -4.48 -24.55
CA ASP A 501 16.60 -5.39 -25.48
C ASP A 501 15.36 -4.76 -26.17
N THR A 502 14.69 -3.82 -25.51
CA THR A 502 13.41 -3.24 -25.96
C THR A 502 13.46 -1.74 -26.21
N HIS A 503 14.56 -1.08 -25.86
CA HIS A 503 14.75 0.37 -25.92
C HIS A 503 13.67 1.16 -25.12
N THR A 504 13.11 0.56 -24.06
CA THR A 504 12.06 1.18 -23.22
C THR A 504 12.57 1.65 -21.87
N LEU A 505 12.01 2.74 -21.36
CA LEU A 505 12.21 3.20 -19.99
C LEU A 505 11.46 2.26 -19.02
N VAL A 506 12.20 1.59 -18.14
CA VAL A 506 11.65 0.69 -17.11
C VAL A 506 11.32 1.43 -15.82
N GLN A 507 12.22 2.31 -15.36
CA GLN A 507 12.13 2.96 -14.05
C GLN A 507 12.73 4.38 -14.06
N THR A 508 12.31 5.22 -13.12
CA THR A 508 12.98 6.49 -12.77
C THR A 508 12.98 6.60 -11.25
N PHE A 509 14.15 6.84 -10.67
CA PHE A 509 14.40 6.74 -9.24
C PHE A 509 14.27 8.09 -8.56
N LEU A 510 13.24 8.24 -7.72
CA LEU A 510 12.91 9.51 -7.07
C LEU A 510 13.89 9.80 -5.91
N GLY A 511 14.11 11.09 -5.64
CA GLY A 511 15.01 11.58 -4.59
C GLY A 511 16.44 11.86 -5.06
N SER A 512 16.88 11.29 -6.19
CA SER A 512 18.08 11.76 -6.87
C SER A 512 17.83 13.14 -7.49
N VAL A 513 18.55 14.14 -7.00
CA VAL A 513 18.69 15.43 -7.67
C VAL A 513 20.18 15.69 -7.79
N HIS A 514 20.62 15.67 -9.04
CA HIS A 514 21.91 16.16 -9.52
C HIS A 514 21.66 17.55 -10.13
N SER A 515 22.68 18.40 -10.24
CA SER A 515 22.52 19.67 -10.97
C SER A 515 23.79 20.11 -11.69
N GLU A 516 24.96 20.08 -11.07
CA GLU A 516 26.21 20.47 -11.74
C GLU A 516 27.35 19.45 -11.56
N ILE A 517 27.22 18.52 -10.61
CA ILE A 517 28.27 17.56 -10.28
C ILE A 517 28.06 16.22 -11.01
N VAL A 518 29.16 15.65 -11.53
CA VAL A 518 29.18 14.31 -12.10
C VAL A 518 29.08 13.28 -10.98
N VAL A 519 27.95 12.56 -10.90
CA VAL A 519 27.75 11.49 -9.93
C VAL A 519 27.66 10.14 -10.65
N ASN A 520 28.70 9.33 -10.49
CA ASN A 520 28.72 7.95 -10.97
C ASN A 520 27.89 7.07 -10.03
N ALA A 521 26.67 6.73 -10.48
CA ALA A 521 25.82 5.69 -9.88
C ALA A 521 26.30 4.29 -10.27
N CYS A 522 25.87 3.26 -9.53
CA CYS A 522 26.16 1.86 -9.86
C CYS A 522 24.97 0.92 -9.61
N PHE A 523 24.96 -0.21 -10.31
CA PHE A 523 24.21 -1.41 -9.90
C PHE A 523 24.95 -2.16 -8.76
N GLY A 524 24.25 -3.03 -8.02
CA GLY A 524 24.86 -3.79 -6.94
C GLY A 524 23.97 -4.84 -6.26
N GLY A 525 24.56 -5.56 -5.32
CA GLY A 525 23.94 -6.67 -4.59
C GLY A 525 23.77 -7.95 -5.44
N PRO A 526 22.95 -8.93 -4.97
CA PRO A 526 22.67 -10.15 -5.72
C PRO A 526 21.85 -9.86 -6.99
N ASN A 527 22.32 -10.36 -8.13
CA ASN A 527 21.73 -10.19 -9.46
C ASN A 527 21.36 -8.72 -9.80
N ASP A 528 22.18 -7.77 -9.34
CA ASP A 528 22.08 -6.33 -9.62
C ASP A 528 20.71 -5.70 -9.27
N ASN A 529 20.03 -6.30 -8.29
CA ASN A 529 18.72 -5.85 -7.78
C ASN A 529 18.75 -4.52 -7.04
N PHE A 530 19.93 -3.95 -6.74
CA PHE A 530 20.06 -2.64 -6.09
C PHE A 530 20.76 -1.63 -6.99
N VAL A 531 20.40 -0.36 -6.80
CA VAL A 531 21.04 0.81 -7.41
C VAL A 531 21.52 1.71 -6.28
N ALA A 532 22.73 2.25 -6.39
CA ALA A 532 23.30 3.18 -5.41
C ALA A 532 23.88 4.44 -6.08
N SER A 533 23.70 5.61 -5.45
CA SER A 533 24.17 6.90 -5.98
C SER A 533 24.20 8.00 -4.92
N GLY A 534 25.05 9.01 -5.12
CA GLY A 534 25.11 10.22 -4.30
C GLY A 534 23.94 11.18 -4.54
N CYS A 535 23.48 11.85 -3.48
CA CYS A 535 22.57 13.00 -3.56
C CYS A 535 23.35 14.32 -3.45
N GLU A 536 23.35 15.14 -4.50
CA GLU A 536 24.05 16.43 -4.50
C GLU A 536 23.51 17.37 -3.42
N LYS A 537 22.18 17.49 -3.30
CA LYS A 537 21.49 18.41 -2.37
C LYS A 537 21.52 18.01 -0.89
N SER A 538 21.89 16.78 -0.55
CA SER A 538 21.85 16.31 0.85
C SER A 538 23.13 15.60 1.34
N ASN A 539 24.14 15.44 0.48
CA ASN A 539 25.41 14.76 0.79
C ASN A 539 25.24 13.31 1.30
N ARG A 540 24.07 12.71 1.06
CA ARG A 540 23.71 11.34 1.44
C ARG A 540 23.94 10.37 0.30
N LEU A 541 24.39 9.17 0.64
CA LEU A 541 24.36 8.02 -0.26
C LEU A 541 22.94 7.43 -0.24
N MET A 542 22.31 7.33 -1.40
CA MET A 542 20.96 6.76 -1.56
C MET A 542 21.04 5.39 -2.21
N ILE A 543 20.19 4.47 -1.75
CA ILE A 543 20.10 3.11 -2.27
C ILE A 543 18.64 2.76 -2.54
N TRP A 544 18.36 2.36 -3.78
CA TRP A 544 17.07 1.87 -4.28
C TRP A 544 17.19 0.38 -4.61
N LYS A 545 16.04 -0.29 -4.69
CA LYS A 545 15.90 -1.59 -5.35
C LYS A 545 15.34 -1.36 -6.74
N THR A 546 15.75 -2.13 -7.74
CA THR A 546 15.34 -1.94 -9.14
C THR A 546 13.81 -1.91 -9.33
N SER A 547 13.08 -2.69 -8.53
CA SER A 547 11.61 -2.72 -8.51
C SER A 547 10.93 -1.51 -7.86
N GLU A 548 11.64 -0.71 -7.04
CA GLU A 548 11.07 0.34 -6.20
C GLU A 548 11.48 1.76 -6.64
N LYS A 549 10.50 2.65 -6.86
CA LYS A 549 10.75 4.05 -7.29
C LYS A 549 11.30 4.97 -6.20
N LYS A 550 11.23 4.57 -4.93
CA LYS A 550 11.69 5.34 -3.77
C LYS A 550 12.96 4.71 -3.18
N PRO A 551 13.88 5.47 -2.58
CA PRO A 551 15.06 4.92 -1.94
C PRO A 551 14.65 4.18 -0.66
N ILE A 552 15.22 3.00 -0.46
CA ILE A 552 15.01 2.14 0.70
C ILE A 552 15.94 2.56 1.85
N LYS A 553 17.12 3.10 1.51
CA LYS A 553 18.07 3.67 2.47
C LYS A 553 18.62 5.01 2.00
N TYR A 554 18.79 5.89 2.98
CA TYR A 554 19.71 7.01 2.98
C TYR A 554 20.82 6.67 3.98
N LEU A 555 22.08 6.80 3.58
CA LEU A 555 23.22 6.61 4.46
C LEU A 555 23.89 7.97 4.69
N ASP A 556 23.77 8.47 5.92
CA ASP A 556 24.42 9.69 6.40
C ASP A 556 25.91 9.44 6.69
N GLY A 557 26.77 10.38 6.31
CA GLY A 557 28.17 10.32 6.71
C GLY A 557 29.10 11.33 6.04
N HIS A 558 29.03 11.49 4.72
CA HIS A 558 29.88 12.46 4.01
C HIS A 558 29.48 13.90 4.32
N HIS A 559 30.47 14.80 4.36
CA HIS A 559 30.27 16.21 4.68
C HIS A 559 30.10 17.09 3.42
N ARG A 560 30.38 16.55 2.24
CA ARG A 560 30.24 17.18 0.92
C ARG A 560 29.66 16.19 -0.10
N HIS A 561 29.56 16.60 -1.35
CA HIS A 561 28.95 15.81 -2.42
C HIS A 561 29.68 14.49 -2.66
N ILE A 562 28.96 13.48 -3.14
CA ILE A 562 29.46 12.12 -3.38
C ILE A 562 29.53 11.92 -4.88
N ASN A 563 30.74 11.87 -5.43
CA ASN A 563 31.00 11.89 -6.87
C ASN A 563 30.97 10.51 -7.51
N ALA A 564 31.33 9.47 -6.75
CA ALA A 564 31.33 8.11 -7.24
C ALA A 564 30.94 7.10 -6.16
N VAL A 565 30.19 6.09 -6.59
CA VAL A 565 29.73 4.97 -5.79
C VAL A 565 30.01 3.70 -6.57
N ASP A 566 30.52 2.65 -5.90
CA ASP A 566 30.78 1.37 -6.55
C ASP A 566 30.60 0.19 -5.58
N TRP A 567 30.05 -0.92 -6.08
CA TRP A 567 29.66 -2.08 -5.28
C TRP A 567 30.61 -3.25 -5.55
N ASN A 568 31.13 -3.90 -4.50
CA ASN A 568 32.12 -4.96 -4.70
C ASN A 568 31.47 -6.20 -5.37
N PRO A 569 32.01 -6.71 -6.50
CA PRO A 569 31.41 -7.83 -7.23
C PRO A 569 31.57 -9.19 -6.52
N LYS A 570 32.58 -9.33 -5.66
CA LYS A 570 32.88 -10.53 -4.88
C LYS A 570 32.19 -10.54 -3.51
N TYR A 571 32.16 -9.38 -2.85
CA TYR A 571 31.58 -9.19 -1.52
C TYR A 571 30.30 -8.35 -1.62
N GLN A 572 29.16 -8.99 -1.88
CA GLN A 572 27.85 -8.31 -2.03
C GLN A 572 27.43 -7.50 -0.79
N SER A 573 28.03 -7.75 0.38
CA SER A 573 27.86 -6.96 1.61
C SER A 573 28.78 -5.74 1.73
N MET A 574 29.50 -5.33 0.68
CA MET A 574 30.47 -4.23 0.68
C MET A 574 30.20 -3.22 -0.45
N LEU A 575 30.01 -1.96 -0.06
CA LEU A 575 29.73 -0.81 -0.93
C LEU A 575 30.72 0.32 -0.58
N VAL A 576 31.17 1.09 -1.58
CA VAL A 576 32.14 2.19 -1.38
C VAL A 576 31.64 3.49 -2.01
N SER A 577 31.93 4.62 -1.37
CA SER A 577 31.68 5.96 -1.91
C SER A 577 32.89 6.90 -1.75
N GLY A 578 33.16 7.72 -2.77
CA GLY A 578 34.17 8.78 -2.78
C GLY A 578 33.53 10.17 -2.89
N SER A 579 34.16 11.19 -2.29
CA SER A 579 33.55 12.50 -2.06
C SER A 579 34.53 13.67 -2.16
N ASP A 580 33.98 14.86 -2.39
CA ASP A 580 34.64 16.17 -2.22
C ASP A 580 35.09 16.46 -0.77
N ASP A 581 34.69 15.64 0.22
CA ASP A 581 35.21 15.75 1.60
C ASP A 581 36.58 15.10 1.80
N ASN A 582 37.28 14.80 0.70
CA ASN A 582 38.55 14.10 0.59
C ASN A 582 38.53 12.68 1.18
N THR A 583 37.36 12.13 1.52
CA THR A 583 37.26 10.79 2.11
C THR A 583 36.68 9.75 1.17
N ILE A 584 37.13 8.52 1.36
CA ILE A 584 36.50 7.31 0.82
C ILE A 584 35.88 6.56 2.01
N ARG A 585 34.60 6.17 1.88
CA ARG A 585 33.88 5.43 2.92
C ARG A 585 33.57 4.02 2.47
N VAL A 586 33.87 3.06 3.34
CA VAL A 586 33.48 1.65 3.20
C VAL A 586 32.22 1.42 4.01
N TRP A 587 31.16 0.95 3.35
CA TRP A 587 29.88 0.60 3.94
C TRP A 587 29.72 -0.92 3.94
N SER A 588 29.45 -1.49 5.12
CA SER A 588 29.35 -2.94 5.31
C SER A 588 28.39 -3.31 6.43
N THR A 589 28.17 -4.60 6.63
CA THR A 589 27.25 -5.14 7.64
C THR A 589 27.83 -5.06 9.06
N ALA A 590 26.96 -5.17 10.07
CA ALA A 590 27.42 -5.14 11.47
C ALA A 590 28.27 -6.40 11.81
N PRO A 591 29.40 -6.28 12.53
CA PRO A 591 30.18 -7.44 12.95
C PRO A 591 29.38 -8.33 13.91
N LEU A 592 29.29 -9.63 13.61
CA LEU A 592 28.65 -10.61 14.49
C LEU A 592 29.49 -10.79 15.77
N GLY A 593 29.06 -10.14 16.86
CA GLY A 593 29.70 -10.26 18.17
C GLY A 593 29.24 -9.30 19.27
N SER A 594 28.59 -8.17 18.94
CA SER A 594 28.19 -7.16 19.94
C SER A 594 26.73 -7.30 20.41
N SER A 595 26.43 -8.33 21.18
CA SER A 595 25.13 -8.53 21.83
C SER A 595 25.07 -7.88 23.22
N SER A 596 24.92 -6.56 23.30
CA SER A 596 24.55 -5.89 24.56
C SER A 596 24.08 -4.44 24.41
N LYS A 597 22.88 -4.18 24.95
CA LYS A 597 22.38 -2.92 25.53
C LYS A 597 22.19 -1.67 24.64
N ASP A 598 20.91 -1.29 24.53
CA ASP A 598 20.35 0.06 24.68
C ASP A 598 20.82 1.15 23.70
N PRO A 599 20.03 1.49 22.65
CA PRO A 599 20.44 2.46 21.62
C PRO A 599 20.60 3.90 22.13
N GLU A 600 19.94 4.28 23.22
CA GLU A 600 19.93 5.66 23.75
C GLU A 600 21.31 6.11 24.27
N VAL A 601 22.12 5.18 24.78
CA VAL A 601 23.42 5.48 25.39
C VAL A 601 24.45 5.97 24.35
N SER A 602 24.31 5.56 23.08
CA SER A 602 25.21 6.02 22.02
C SER A 602 24.98 7.49 21.63
N LEU A 603 23.72 7.95 21.64
CA LEU A 603 23.37 9.32 21.23
C LEU A 603 23.94 10.35 22.22
N MET A 604 23.81 10.07 23.52
CA MET A 604 24.39 10.86 24.62
C MET A 604 25.92 11.00 24.56
N ASN A 605 26.63 10.01 24.03
CA ASN A 605 28.09 10.02 23.95
C ASN A 605 28.60 10.74 22.69
N GLY A 606 27.84 10.77 21.59
CA GLY A 606 28.14 11.61 20.42
C GLY A 606 28.12 13.11 20.77
N ILE A 607 27.01 13.57 21.35
CA ILE A 607 26.81 14.98 21.73
C ILE A 607 27.90 15.47 22.70
N LYS A 608 28.34 14.61 23.64
CA LYS A 608 29.43 14.92 24.59
C LYS A 608 30.83 14.95 23.95
N MET A 609 31.06 14.29 22.81
CA MET A 609 32.29 14.41 22.03
C MET A 609 32.33 15.73 21.25
N GLU A 610 31.21 16.09 20.60
CA GLU A 610 31.12 17.29 19.74
C GLU A 610 31.26 18.58 20.55
N GLN A 611 30.53 18.71 21.66
CA GLN A 611 30.66 19.85 22.58
C GLN A 611 32.06 19.98 23.21
N LYS A 612 32.86 18.91 23.22
CA LYS A 612 34.26 18.96 23.66
C LYS A 612 35.17 19.47 22.54
N LYS A 613 34.99 18.95 21.32
CA LYS A 613 35.73 19.39 20.12
C LYS A 613 35.49 20.86 19.80
N GLU A 614 34.25 21.36 19.87
CA GLU A 614 33.97 22.79 19.65
C GLU A 614 34.70 23.70 20.66
N LYS A 615 34.70 23.33 21.95
CA LYS A 615 35.38 24.09 23.00
C LYS A 615 36.91 24.09 22.83
N GLU A 616 37.48 23.03 22.27
CA GLU A 616 38.90 22.97 21.89
C GLU A 616 39.18 23.79 20.62
N PHE A 617 38.31 23.73 19.60
CA PHE A 617 38.45 24.52 18.36
C PHE A 617 38.36 26.03 18.63
N GLN A 618 37.44 26.46 19.51
CA GLN A 618 37.32 27.85 19.95
C GLN A 618 38.54 28.29 20.78
N LYS A 619 39.10 27.41 21.63
CA LYS A 619 40.38 27.66 22.32
C LYS A 619 41.54 27.89 21.36
N GLN A 620 41.63 27.09 20.29
CA GLN A 620 42.68 27.27 19.27
C GLN A 620 42.47 28.54 18.45
N ARG A 621 41.22 28.87 18.08
CA ARG A 621 40.88 30.08 17.30
C ARG A 621 41.21 31.37 18.06
N ASN A 622 40.98 31.40 19.37
CA ASN A 622 41.31 32.54 20.24
C ASN A 622 42.82 32.72 20.52
N ASN A 623 43.66 31.72 20.22
CA ASN A 623 45.11 31.81 20.44
C ASN A 623 45.91 32.38 19.25
N LYS A 624 45.28 32.65 18.10
CA LYS A 624 45.97 33.20 16.90
C LYS A 624 45.81 34.72 16.70
N SER A 625 45.13 35.43 17.59
CA SER A 625 44.83 36.87 17.48
C SER A 625 45.44 37.72 18.62
N LYS A 626 46.79 37.77 18.70
CA LYS A 626 47.51 38.71 19.58
C LYS A 626 48.55 39.54 18.82
N VAL A 627 48.12 40.71 18.36
CA VAL A 627 48.99 41.87 18.09
C VAL A 627 48.54 43.00 19.02
N THR A 628 49.46 43.58 19.78
CA THR A 628 49.16 44.58 20.82
C THR A 628 48.93 45.98 20.23
N PRO A 629 48.18 46.86 20.91
CA PRO A 629 48.91 47.86 21.71
C PRO A 629 48.25 48.32 23.04
N LYS A 630 49.07 48.27 24.11
CA LYS A 630 49.32 49.32 25.13
C LYS A 630 48.18 50.07 25.87
N LYS A 631 48.33 50.02 27.21
CA LYS A 631 48.15 51.07 28.27
C LYS A 631 46.86 51.12 29.11
N ASN A 632 47.07 50.97 30.42
CA ASN A 632 46.48 51.71 31.56
C ASN A 632 44.97 51.49 31.85
N ASN A 633 44.48 51.38 33.09
CA ASN A 633 45.11 51.48 34.43
C ASN A 633 44.41 50.56 35.46
N SER A 634 44.94 50.51 36.69
CA SER A 634 44.42 49.80 37.87
C SER A 634 42.96 50.19 38.26
N ASN A 635 42.17 49.35 38.94
CA ASN A 635 42.32 49.01 40.37
C ASN A 635 41.49 47.78 40.87
N SER A 636 41.95 47.20 41.99
CA SER A 636 41.23 46.50 43.07
C SER A 636 40.17 45.40 42.81
N SER A 637 40.59 44.15 43.05
CA SER A 637 39.85 43.12 43.84
C SER A 637 40.20 43.30 45.36
N PRO A 638 39.89 42.38 46.32
CA PRO A 638 39.04 41.17 46.32
C PRO A 638 38.11 41.03 47.57
N GLU A 639 37.46 39.87 47.73
CA GLU A 639 37.25 39.02 48.95
C GLU A 639 36.14 37.97 48.59
N HIS A 640 36.26 36.64 48.70
CA HIS A 640 36.72 35.72 49.76
C HIS A 640 35.77 35.72 51.01
N GLU A 641 35.36 34.62 51.64
CA GLU A 641 35.69 33.19 51.44
C GLU A 641 34.58 32.23 52.01
N GLU A 642 34.37 31.11 51.31
CA GLU A 642 34.20 29.69 51.76
C GLU A 642 33.46 29.18 53.04
N THR A 643 33.22 27.86 53.01
CA THR A 643 32.99 26.86 54.08
C THR A 643 31.55 26.49 54.52
N VAL A 644 31.26 25.29 55.10
CA VAL A 644 31.31 23.88 54.55
C VAL A 644 30.81 22.81 55.57
N PHE A 645 30.38 21.61 55.08
CA PHE A 645 30.23 20.28 55.76
C PHE A 645 28.91 19.84 56.47
N PRO A 646 28.61 18.50 56.61
CA PRO A 646 27.28 17.95 56.24
C PRO A 646 26.68 16.76 57.08
N THR A 647 25.59 16.15 56.58
CA THR A 647 25.01 14.79 56.90
C THR A 647 24.37 14.59 58.30
N SER A 648 23.48 13.62 58.60
CA SER A 648 23.04 12.34 57.96
C SER A 648 21.57 11.91 58.32
N GLU A 649 21.15 10.72 57.88
CA GLU A 649 19.98 9.87 58.34
C GLU A 649 18.61 9.97 57.59
N SER A 650 17.71 8.98 57.85
CA SER A 650 16.63 8.49 56.96
C SER A 650 15.55 7.67 57.73
N PRO A 651 14.51 7.04 57.11
CA PRO A 651 13.57 7.47 56.06
C PRO A 651 12.04 7.26 56.41
N GLU A 652 11.16 7.78 55.53
CA GLU A 652 9.72 7.40 55.32
C GLU A 652 8.63 7.71 56.40
N PRO A 653 7.31 7.75 56.07
CA PRO A 653 6.66 7.94 54.75
C PRO A 653 5.44 8.92 54.67
N LYS A 654 5.18 9.43 53.45
CA LYS A 654 3.86 9.79 52.84
C LYS A 654 2.89 10.77 53.52
N MET A 655 2.80 11.98 52.94
CA MET A 655 1.55 12.49 52.35
C MET A 655 1.89 13.41 51.17
N THR A 656 1.18 13.28 50.04
CA THR A 656 1.50 13.99 48.78
C THR A 656 0.36 14.91 48.33
N SER A 657 0.46 16.19 48.68
CA SER A 657 -0.32 17.26 48.04
C SER A 657 0.32 17.61 46.69
N ALA A 658 -0.40 17.42 45.58
CA ALA A 658 0.09 17.83 44.26
C ALA A 658 0.11 19.35 44.15
N ALA A 659 1.31 19.94 44.02
CA ALA A 659 1.45 21.35 43.69
C ALA A 659 1.28 21.55 42.18
N ILE A 660 0.32 22.39 41.78
CA ILE A 660 0.09 22.74 40.37
C ILE A 660 1.24 23.64 39.90
N ASP A 661 2.05 23.15 38.96
CA ASP A 661 3.16 23.93 38.39
C ASP A 661 2.66 24.88 37.30
N VAL A 662 2.44 26.13 37.71
CA VAL A 662 1.97 27.26 36.87
C VAL A 662 2.86 27.49 35.64
N ASN A 663 4.10 27.00 35.63
CA ASN A 663 5.02 27.16 34.50
C ASN A 663 4.66 26.30 33.28
N GLN A 664 3.87 25.22 33.42
CA GLN A 664 3.60 24.28 32.32
C GLN A 664 2.91 24.96 31.12
N GLY A 665 1.85 25.75 31.35
CA GLY A 665 1.16 26.48 30.27
C GLY A 665 2.07 27.45 29.52
N ILE A 666 2.98 28.12 30.24
CA ILE A 666 3.97 29.04 29.66
C ILE A 666 4.99 28.29 28.78
N THR A 667 5.34 27.04 29.14
CA THR A 667 6.19 26.19 28.29
C THR A 667 5.46 25.65 27.06
N GLY A 668 4.16 25.36 27.15
CA GLY A 668 3.33 24.97 26.01
C GLY A 668 3.29 26.06 24.93
N GLN A 669 2.88 27.26 25.30
CA GLN A 669 2.78 28.41 24.37
C GLN A 669 4.13 28.77 23.72
N LYS A 670 5.26 28.66 24.46
CA LYS A 670 6.61 28.83 23.91
C LYS A 670 7.02 27.73 22.94
N THR A 671 6.50 26.52 23.08
CA THR A 671 6.82 25.40 22.19
C THR A 671 6.00 25.46 20.90
N ALA A 672 4.74 25.91 20.97
CA ALA A 672 3.93 26.24 19.80
C ALA A 672 4.57 27.37 18.98
N THR A 673 4.94 28.49 19.62
CA THR A 673 5.51 29.68 18.96
C THR A 673 6.94 29.54 18.39
N ILE A 674 7.52 28.33 18.40
CA ILE A 674 8.86 28.05 17.87
C ILE A 674 8.87 26.95 16.78
N ARG A 675 7.79 26.18 16.60
CA ARG A 675 7.74 25.11 15.58
C ARG A 675 7.55 25.65 14.15
N ASN A 676 8.56 25.45 13.31
CA ASN A 676 8.49 25.49 11.84
C ASN A 676 7.87 26.75 11.21
N TYR A 677 8.26 27.94 11.67
CA TYR A 677 7.76 29.20 11.12
C TYR A 677 8.29 29.50 9.70
N THR A 678 7.38 29.70 8.75
CA THR A 678 7.69 30.16 7.39
C THR A 678 8.14 31.62 7.41
N THR A 679 9.45 31.86 7.33
CA THR A 679 10.05 33.21 7.31
C THR A 679 10.11 33.85 5.92
N GLN A 680 9.62 33.18 4.88
CA GLN A 680 9.60 33.74 3.52
C GLN A 680 8.49 34.79 3.38
N PRO A 681 8.75 35.93 2.70
CA PRO A 681 7.73 36.92 2.43
C PRO A 681 6.69 36.37 1.45
N ARG A 682 5.40 36.55 1.77
CA ARG A 682 4.28 36.14 0.91
C ARG A 682 4.32 36.88 -0.42
N LEU A 683 3.96 36.17 -1.50
CA LEU A 683 3.96 36.72 -2.85
C LEU A 683 2.57 37.27 -3.19
N THR A 684 2.53 38.54 -3.59
CA THR A 684 1.32 39.24 -4.01
C THR A 684 1.25 39.33 -5.54
N TYR A 685 0.18 38.81 -6.12
CA TYR A 685 -0.05 38.77 -7.56
C TYR A 685 -1.19 39.71 -7.97
N LYS A 686 -1.04 40.38 -9.12
CA LYS A 686 -2.09 41.16 -9.81
C LYS A 686 -2.48 40.54 -11.17
N THR A 687 -2.16 39.26 -11.35
CA THR A 687 -2.26 38.52 -12.60
C THR A 687 -3.55 37.68 -12.67
N VAL A 688 -4.68 38.31 -12.31
CA VAL A 688 -6.00 37.67 -12.47
C VAL A 688 -6.34 37.64 -13.96
N THR A 689 -6.48 36.43 -14.50
CA THR A 689 -6.71 36.20 -15.94
C THR A 689 -8.19 36.03 -16.29
N GLY A 690 -9.04 35.68 -15.31
CA GLY A 690 -10.47 35.51 -15.49
C GLY A 690 -11.19 35.20 -14.18
N VAL A 691 -12.51 35.38 -14.20
CA VAL A 691 -13.42 35.10 -13.08
C VAL A 691 -14.64 34.40 -13.66
N ASN A 692 -15.05 33.25 -13.10
CA ASN A 692 -16.20 32.47 -13.56
C ASN A 692 -16.91 31.82 -12.37
N GLY A 693 -18.19 32.11 -12.16
CA GLY A 693 -18.93 31.64 -10.98
C GLY A 693 -18.17 31.97 -9.67
N PRO A 694 -17.96 31.00 -8.76
CA PRO A 694 -17.18 31.18 -7.52
C PRO A 694 -15.65 31.13 -7.72
N LEU A 695 -15.15 31.00 -8.96
CA LEU A 695 -13.74 30.76 -9.28
C LEU A 695 -13.03 32.01 -9.83
N VAL A 696 -11.77 32.18 -9.44
CA VAL A 696 -10.83 33.20 -9.91
C VAL A 696 -9.59 32.49 -10.45
N ILE A 697 -9.21 32.76 -11.70
CA ILE A 697 -8.10 32.10 -12.39
C ILE A 697 -6.90 33.04 -12.43
N LEU A 698 -5.82 32.69 -11.75
CA LEU A 698 -4.56 33.46 -11.75
C LEU A 698 -3.55 32.85 -12.73
N GLY A 699 -2.80 33.72 -13.40
CA GLY A 699 -1.65 33.38 -14.23
C GLY A 699 -0.32 33.80 -13.60
N ASP A 700 0.78 33.29 -14.14
CA ASP A 700 2.16 33.60 -13.73
C ASP A 700 2.46 33.47 -12.23
N VAL A 701 1.73 32.58 -11.55
CA VAL A 701 1.94 32.22 -10.16
C VAL A 701 3.14 31.28 -10.04
N LYS A 702 4.06 31.58 -9.12
CA LYS A 702 5.27 30.78 -8.90
C LYS A 702 5.00 29.69 -7.86
N PHE A 703 5.12 28.43 -8.27
CA PHE A 703 4.98 27.24 -7.41
C PHE A 703 3.73 27.24 -6.50
N PRO A 704 2.51 27.53 -7.02
CA PRO A 704 1.30 27.46 -6.21
C PRO A 704 1.09 26.04 -5.66
N GLN A 705 0.65 25.94 -4.41
CA GLN A 705 0.37 24.65 -3.77
C GLN A 705 -1.12 24.28 -3.89
N TYR A 706 -1.42 22.99 -3.87
CA TYR A 706 -2.80 22.49 -3.80
C TYR A 706 -3.40 22.74 -2.41
N ALA A 707 -4.68 23.10 -2.33
CA ALA A 707 -5.39 23.43 -1.10
C ALA A 707 -4.82 24.63 -0.29
N GLU A 708 -3.88 25.38 -0.86
CA GLU A 708 -3.27 26.58 -0.28
C GLU A 708 -4.29 27.69 -0.09
N ILE A 709 -4.15 28.50 0.97
CA ILE A 709 -4.97 29.68 1.19
C ILE A 709 -4.41 30.91 0.47
N VAL A 710 -5.34 31.69 -0.10
CA VAL A 710 -5.08 32.95 -0.79
C VAL A 710 -5.96 34.04 -0.16
N GLN A 711 -5.37 35.20 0.15
CA GLN A 711 -6.10 36.37 0.59
C GLN A 711 -6.25 37.35 -0.59
N LEU A 712 -7.48 37.57 -1.03
CA LEU A 712 -7.83 38.50 -2.08
C LEU A 712 -8.16 39.87 -1.47
N THR A 713 -7.55 40.94 -1.97
CA THR A 713 -7.90 42.33 -1.64
C THR A 713 -8.47 42.99 -2.88
N LEU A 714 -9.74 43.38 -2.83
CA LEU A 714 -10.47 44.02 -3.91
C LEU A 714 -10.10 45.51 -4.00
N GLN A 715 -10.51 46.16 -5.10
CA GLN A 715 -10.24 47.58 -5.37
C GLN A 715 -10.90 48.55 -4.37
N ASP A 716 -11.92 48.11 -3.63
CA ASP A 716 -12.57 48.84 -2.54
C ASP A 716 -11.87 48.65 -1.17
N GLY A 717 -10.80 47.85 -1.13
CA GLY A 717 -10.08 47.49 0.09
C GLY A 717 -10.72 46.33 0.87
N THR A 718 -11.85 45.77 0.43
CA THR A 718 -12.43 44.59 1.07
C THR A 718 -11.51 43.38 0.90
N LYS A 719 -11.37 42.60 1.97
CA LYS A 719 -10.57 41.37 1.99
C LYS A 719 -11.48 40.15 1.96
N ARG A 720 -11.16 39.20 1.08
CA ARG A 720 -11.81 37.89 0.96
C ARG A 720 -10.77 36.79 1.08
N SER A 721 -11.22 35.61 1.50
CA SER A 721 -10.41 34.40 1.56
C SER A 721 -10.75 33.49 0.39
N GLY A 722 -9.79 32.69 -0.04
CA GLY A 722 -10.01 31.66 -1.03
C GLY A 722 -9.01 30.53 -0.92
N GLN A 723 -9.30 29.43 -1.60
CA GLN A 723 -8.48 28.22 -1.59
C GLN A 723 -8.10 27.80 -3.01
N VAL A 724 -6.86 27.38 -3.22
CA VAL A 724 -6.38 26.83 -4.50
C VAL A 724 -6.97 25.43 -4.72
N LEU A 725 -7.85 25.29 -5.72
CA LEU A 725 -8.45 24.01 -6.11
C LEU A 725 -7.65 23.26 -7.17
N GLU A 726 -6.96 23.97 -8.07
CA GLU A 726 -6.18 23.35 -9.15
C GLU A 726 -4.93 24.17 -9.46
N VAL A 727 -3.83 23.46 -9.74
CA VAL A 727 -2.54 24.05 -10.14
C VAL A 727 -2.04 23.41 -11.43
N THR A 728 -1.94 24.22 -12.49
CA THR A 728 -1.52 23.78 -13.82
C THR A 728 -0.38 24.67 -14.31
N LYS A 729 0.86 24.17 -14.13
CA LYS A 729 2.13 24.89 -14.37
C LYS A 729 2.22 26.21 -13.59
N ASN A 730 1.99 27.34 -14.26
CA ASN A 730 2.04 28.69 -13.66
C ASN A 730 0.62 29.27 -13.41
N LYS A 731 -0.43 28.47 -13.64
CA LYS A 731 -1.83 28.87 -13.38
C LYS A 731 -2.33 28.25 -12.08
N ALA A 732 -3.09 29.02 -11.33
CA ALA A 732 -3.81 28.57 -10.14
C ALA A 732 -5.30 28.92 -10.27
N VAL A 733 -6.17 27.95 -10.05
CA VAL A 733 -7.62 28.15 -9.94
C VAL A 733 -7.96 28.29 -8.46
N VAL A 734 -8.38 29.48 -8.04
CA VAL A 734 -8.72 29.83 -6.66
C VAL A 734 -10.23 29.95 -6.53
N GLN A 735 -10.81 29.22 -5.60
CA GLN A 735 -12.20 29.38 -5.21
C GLN A 735 -12.30 30.44 -4.10
N VAL A 736 -13.19 31.43 -4.24
CA VAL A 736 -13.36 32.50 -3.24
C VAL A 736 -14.50 32.17 -2.29
N PHE A 737 -14.24 32.19 -0.99
CA PHE A 737 -15.22 31.83 0.04
C PHE A 737 -16.38 32.84 0.09
N GLU A 738 -16.07 34.14 0.19
CA GLU A 738 -17.08 35.21 0.17
C GLU A 738 -17.58 35.57 -1.25
N GLY A 739 -17.41 34.67 -2.22
CA GLY A 739 -17.86 34.83 -3.61
C GLY A 739 -17.08 35.87 -4.42
N THR A 740 -17.42 35.99 -5.70
CA THR A 740 -16.64 36.75 -6.71
C THR A 740 -17.21 38.13 -7.08
N SER A 741 -18.40 38.47 -6.58
CA SER A 741 -19.09 39.74 -6.88
C SER A 741 -18.21 40.95 -6.57
N GLY A 742 -17.87 41.76 -7.58
CA GLY A 742 -17.03 42.95 -7.46
C GLY A 742 -15.51 42.73 -7.62
N ILE A 743 -15.05 41.51 -7.91
CA ILE A 743 -13.64 41.25 -8.26
C ILE A 743 -13.36 41.79 -9.67
N ASP A 744 -12.35 42.66 -9.78
CA ASP A 744 -11.81 43.14 -11.06
C ASP A 744 -10.54 42.37 -11.44
N ALA A 745 -10.29 42.15 -12.73
CA ALA A 745 -9.11 41.44 -13.23
C ALA A 745 -7.81 42.26 -13.12
N LYS A 746 -7.89 43.61 -13.07
CA LYS A 746 -6.71 44.49 -13.15
C LYS A 746 -6.25 45.06 -11.81
N ASN A 747 -7.20 45.38 -10.93
CA ASN A 747 -6.95 46.07 -9.66
C ASN A 747 -6.88 45.14 -8.45
N THR A 748 -7.49 43.95 -8.51
CA THR A 748 -7.48 42.98 -7.40
C THR A 748 -6.07 42.44 -7.12
N ILE A 749 -5.71 42.33 -5.84
CA ILE A 749 -4.44 41.75 -5.38
C ILE A 749 -4.73 40.40 -4.72
N CYS A 750 -4.00 39.35 -5.11
CA CYS A 750 -4.08 38.03 -4.49
C CYS A 750 -2.75 37.73 -3.77
N GLU A 751 -2.78 37.66 -2.44
CA GLU A 751 -1.65 37.30 -1.57
C GLU A 751 -1.70 35.78 -1.29
N PHE A 752 -0.69 35.04 -1.73
CA PHE A 752 -0.59 33.60 -1.48
C PHE A 752 0.09 33.35 -0.12
N THR A 753 -0.52 32.54 0.76
CA THR A 753 -0.05 32.40 2.15
C THR A 753 1.07 31.38 2.33
N GLY A 754 1.29 30.48 1.37
CA GLY A 754 2.32 29.44 1.41
C GLY A 754 1.99 28.21 2.26
N ASP A 755 0.74 28.08 2.73
CA ASP A 755 0.27 27.02 3.65
C ASP A 755 -1.23 26.76 3.43
N ILE A 756 -1.72 25.62 3.94
CA ILE A 756 -3.10 25.17 3.87
C ILE A 756 -4.00 25.83 4.93
N LEU A 757 -5.32 25.60 4.84
CA LEU A 757 -6.28 26.16 5.79
C LEU A 757 -6.17 25.53 7.18
N ARG A 758 -5.52 26.25 8.11
CA ARG A 758 -5.48 25.91 9.54
C ARG A 758 -6.56 26.66 10.31
N SER A 759 -7.21 25.98 11.26
CA SER A 759 -8.08 26.60 12.24
C SER A 759 -7.31 26.90 13.54
N PRO A 760 -7.47 28.09 14.13
CA PRO A 760 -6.99 28.36 15.48
C PRO A 760 -7.86 27.58 16.48
N VAL A 761 -7.27 26.66 17.25
CA VAL A 761 -7.97 25.91 18.28
C VAL A 761 -7.52 26.32 19.69
N SER A 762 -8.46 26.32 20.62
CA SER A 762 -8.24 26.54 22.05
C SER A 762 -9.44 26.01 22.85
N GLU A 763 -9.26 25.74 24.14
CA GLU A 763 -10.36 25.42 25.06
C GLU A 763 -11.32 26.62 25.24
N ASP A 764 -10.83 27.86 25.08
CA ASP A 764 -11.59 29.13 25.08
C ASP A 764 -12.68 29.23 23.98
N MET A 765 -12.86 28.20 23.14
CA MET A 765 -13.92 28.10 22.13
C MET A 765 -15.25 27.58 22.70
N LEU A 766 -15.27 26.98 23.89
CA LEU A 766 -16.50 26.64 24.60
C LEU A 766 -17.21 27.92 25.08
N GLY A 767 -18.54 27.97 25.00
CA GLY A 767 -19.32 29.18 25.28
C GLY A 767 -19.28 30.25 24.18
N ARG A 768 -18.56 30.02 23.07
CA ARG A 768 -18.41 30.98 21.96
C ARG A 768 -19.31 30.65 20.76
N ILE A 769 -19.60 31.68 19.96
CA ILE A 769 -20.36 31.56 18.71
C ILE A 769 -19.55 32.13 17.54
N PHE A 770 -19.30 31.28 16.54
CA PHE A 770 -18.54 31.57 15.34
C PHE A 770 -19.43 31.48 14.08
N ASN A 771 -18.98 32.11 12.99
CA ASN A 771 -19.55 31.90 11.65
C ASN A 771 -18.96 30.66 10.96
N GLY A 772 -19.41 30.34 9.74
CA GLY A 772 -18.89 29.21 8.95
C GLY A 772 -17.39 29.28 8.59
N SER A 773 -16.78 30.47 8.60
CA SER A 773 -15.32 30.68 8.49
C SER A 773 -14.56 30.64 9.82
N GLY A 774 -15.21 30.33 10.95
CA GLY A 774 -14.58 30.36 12.28
C GLY A 774 -14.33 31.77 12.85
N LYS A 775 -14.92 32.82 12.26
CA LYS A 775 -14.82 34.22 12.75
C LYS A 775 -15.88 34.42 13.86
N PRO A 776 -15.58 35.02 15.03
CA PRO A 776 -16.56 35.16 16.12
C PRO A 776 -17.69 36.14 15.74
N ILE A 777 -18.93 35.78 16.08
CA ILE A 777 -20.15 36.59 15.87
C ILE A 777 -20.84 37.00 17.17
N ASP A 778 -20.37 36.49 18.31
CA ASP A 778 -20.78 36.88 19.66
C ASP A 778 -20.27 38.26 20.12
N LYS A 779 -19.48 38.96 19.29
CA LYS A 779 -18.76 40.22 19.58
C LYS A 779 -17.61 40.08 20.58
N GLY A 780 -17.24 38.87 20.99
CA GLY A 780 -16.02 38.61 21.75
C GLY A 780 -14.76 38.77 20.87
N PRO A 781 -13.56 38.71 21.48
CA PRO A 781 -12.30 38.78 20.76
C PRO A 781 -12.11 37.57 19.81
N PRO A 782 -11.20 37.67 18.82
CA PRO A 782 -10.72 36.50 18.08
C PRO A 782 -10.10 35.47 19.03
N VAL A 783 -10.18 34.19 18.66
CA VAL A 783 -9.62 33.08 19.44
C VAL A 783 -8.10 33.24 19.58
N LEU A 784 -7.58 33.17 20.80
CA LEU A 784 -6.15 33.07 21.06
C LEU A 784 -5.74 31.60 20.90
N ALA A 785 -5.17 31.26 19.74
CA ALA A 785 -4.83 29.89 19.41
C ALA A 785 -3.77 29.28 20.36
N GLU A 786 -4.04 28.06 20.84
CA GLU A 786 -3.04 27.21 21.47
C GLU A 786 -2.24 26.43 20.43
N ASP A 787 -2.90 25.97 19.36
CA ASP A 787 -2.29 25.36 18.17
C ASP A 787 -3.08 25.72 16.89
N PHE A 788 -2.47 25.49 15.72
CA PHE A 788 -3.04 25.73 14.39
C PHE A 788 -3.16 24.42 13.61
N LEU A 789 -4.28 23.73 13.79
CA LEU A 789 -4.57 22.43 13.20
C LEU A 789 -5.17 22.56 11.79
N ASP A 790 -4.82 21.65 10.88
CA ASP A 790 -5.43 21.53 9.55
C ASP A 790 -6.91 21.14 9.68
N ILE A 791 -7.80 21.88 9.01
CA ILE A 791 -9.25 21.61 9.05
C ILE A 791 -9.63 20.23 8.51
N ASN A 792 -8.78 19.62 7.68
CA ASN A 792 -9.02 18.29 7.12
C ASN A 792 -8.79 17.16 8.16
N GLY A 793 -8.15 17.46 9.29
CA GLY A 793 -7.83 16.47 10.33
C GLY A 793 -6.70 15.52 9.93
N GLN A 794 -6.56 14.42 10.67
CA GLN A 794 -5.63 13.33 10.33
C GLN A 794 -6.34 11.97 10.39
N PRO A 795 -6.07 11.03 9.47
CA PRO A 795 -6.73 9.73 9.45
C PRO A 795 -6.32 8.90 10.66
N ILE A 796 -7.27 8.61 11.55
CA ILE A 796 -7.06 7.78 12.75
C ILE A 796 -6.69 6.36 12.31
N ASN A 797 -5.51 5.88 12.74
CA ASN A 797 -5.02 4.52 12.49
C ASN A 797 -6.05 3.47 12.96
N PRO A 798 -6.56 2.57 12.08
CA PRO A 798 -7.53 1.55 12.44
C PRO A 798 -7.09 0.62 13.58
N TRP A 799 -5.79 0.33 13.72
CA TRP A 799 -5.28 -0.50 14.82
C TRP A 799 -5.43 0.20 16.19
N SER A 800 -5.32 1.52 16.22
CA SER A 800 -5.37 2.33 17.45
C SER A 800 -6.78 2.84 17.78
N ARG A 801 -7.83 2.30 17.14
CA ARG A 801 -9.24 2.62 17.46
C ARG A 801 -9.77 1.65 18.52
N ILE A 802 -10.40 2.21 19.57
CA ILE A 802 -11.15 1.42 20.56
C ILE A 802 -12.61 1.29 20.08
N TYR A 803 -13.19 0.11 20.28
CA TYR A 803 -14.57 -0.19 19.92
C TYR A 803 -15.57 0.50 20.88
N PRO A 804 -16.66 1.12 20.39
CA PRO A 804 -17.69 1.71 21.25
C PRO A 804 -18.52 0.68 22.04
N GLU A 805 -18.48 0.77 23.37
CA GLU A 805 -19.22 -0.12 24.30
C GLU A 805 -20.08 0.62 25.34
N GLU A 806 -19.81 1.89 25.62
CA GLU A 806 -20.61 2.69 26.57
C GLU A 806 -21.86 3.26 25.89
N MET A 807 -23.04 3.19 26.53
CA MET A 807 -24.26 3.81 26.01
C MET A 807 -24.37 5.30 26.40
N ILE A 808 -24.73 6.14 25.42
CA ILE A 808 -25.24 7.48 25.66
C ILE A 808 -26.76 7.39 25.87
N GLN A 809 -27.24 7.96 26.97
CA GLN A 809 -28.66 8.23 27.17
C GLN A 809 -29.00 9.55 26.46
N THR A 810 -29.96 9.54 25.54
CA THR A 810 -30.47 10.74 24.87
C THR A 810 -31.71 11.32 25.55
N GLY A 811 -32.30 10.58 26.48
CA GLY A 811 -33.54 10.93 27.17
C GLY A 811 -34.80 10.58 26.38
N ILE A 812 -34.67 10.24 25.08
CA ILE A 812 -35.77 9.91 24.16
C ILE A 812 -35.97 8.40 24.10
N SER A 813 -37.12 7.91 24.58
CA SER A 813 -37.41 6.46 24.66
C SER A 813 -37.33 5.72 23.32
N ALA A 814 -37.74 6.37 22.22
CA ALA A 814 -37.67 5.82 20.86
C ALA A 814 -36.24 5.70 20.29
N ILE A 815 -35.26 6.40 20.86
CA ILE A 815 -33.84 6.25 20.53
C ILE A 815 -33.22 5.27 21.53
N ASP A 816 -33.30 5.59 22.83
CA ASP A 816 -32.56 4.89 23.89
C ASP A 816 -32.90 3.39 23.97
N VAL A 817 -34.14 2.98 23.71
CA VAL A 817 -34.59 1.57 23.80
C VAL A 817 -34.66 0.83 22.46
N MET A 818 -34.86 1.53 21.35
CA MET A 818 -35.04 0.89 20.03
C MET A 818 -33.79 0.97 19.14
N ASN A 819 -32.94 1.99 19.33
CA ASN A 819 -31.82 2.33 18.47
C ASN A 819 -30.66 2.93 19.28
N SER A 820 -30.32 2.30 20.41
CA SER A 820 -29.39 2.84 21.41
C SER A 820 -28.06 3.29 20.78
N ILE A 821 -27.56 4.46 21.22
CA ILE A 821 -26.36 5.09 20.68
C ILE A 821 -25.15 4.75 21.55
N ALA A 822 -24.10 4.22 20.93
CA ALA A 822 -22.82 3.96 21.57
C ALA A 822 -21.92 5.21 21.55
N ARG A 823 -21.15 5.41 22.62
CA ARG A 823 -20.23 6.55 22.80
C ARG A 823 -19.04 6.44 21.83
N GLY A 824 -19.01 7.32 20.84
CA GLY A 824 -18.08 7.27 19.71
C GLY A 824 -18.71 6.77 18.40
N GLN A 825 -20.01 6.44 18.38
CA GLN A 825 -20.75 6.05 17.17
C GLN A 825 -20.96 7.25 16.23
N LYS A 826 -21.11 6.96 14.93
CA LYS A 826 -21.63 7.89 13.92
C LYS A 826 -23.03 7.47 13.47
N ILE A 827 -24.07 8.18 13.91
CA ILE A 827 -25.48 7.86 13.65
C ILE A 827 -26.30 9.09 13.18
N PRO A 828 -26.81 9.11 11.93
CA PRO A 828 -27.49 10.26 11.36
C PRO A 828 -28.96 10.33 11.76
N ILE A 829 -29.55 11.52 11.70
CA ILE A 829 -31.00 11.74 11.70
C ILE A 829 -31.45 12.05 10.27
N PHE A 830 -32.19 11.12 9.67
CA PHE A 830 -32.85 11.28 8.37
C PHE A 830 -34.20 11.95 8.61
N SER A 831 -34.33 13.19 8.13
CA SER A 831 -35.51 14.04 8.27
C SER A 831 -36.05 14.45 6.89
N ALA A 832 -37.06 15.30 6.85
CA ALA A 832 -37.54 15.95 5.64
C ALA A 832 -37.99 17.39 5.91
N ALA A 833 -38.21 18.16 4.84
CA ALA A 833 -38.66 19.54 4.93
C ALA A 833 -39.98 19.65 5.72
N GLY A 834 -40.00 20.53 6.73
CA GLY A 834 -41.15 20.77 7.60
C GLY A 834 -41.37 19.73 8.72
N LEU A 835 -40.43 18.81 8.98
CA LEU A 835 -40.49 17.91 10.16
C LEU A 835 -39.68 18.49 11.34
N PRO A 836 -40.04 18.21 12.61
CA PRO A 836 -39.44 18.85 13.80
C PRO A 836 -38.11 18.20 14.21
N HIS A 837 -37.13 18.22 13.32
CA HIS A 837 -35.81 17.62 13.54
C HIS A 837 -34.87 18.53 14.34
N ASN A 838 -35.09 19.84 14.33
CA ASN A 838 -34.27 20.78 15.08
C ASN A 838 -34.60 20.70 16.57
N GLU A 839 -35.87 20.48 16.89
CA GLU A 839 -36.42 20.27 18.22
C GLU A 839 -35.93 18.94 18.82
N ILE A 840 -35.85 17.87 18.00
CA ILE A 840 -35.23 16.60 18.40
C ILE A 840 -33.73 16.81 18.68
N ALA A 841 -33.02 17.52 17.81
CA ALA A 841 -31.58 17.79 17.98
C ALA A 841 -31.30 18.61 19.26
N ALA A 842 -32.09 19.66 19.50
CA ALA A 842 -32.06 20.45 20.71
C ALA A 842 -32.36 19.60 21.96
N GLN A 843 -33.37 18.72 21.89
CA GLN A 843 -33.66 17.78 22.98
C GLN A 843 -32.46 16.86 23.28
N ILE A 844 -31.84 16.25 22.26
CA ILE A 844 -30.66 15.38 22.43
C ILE A 844 -29.46 16.17 23.00
N VAL A 845 -29.25 17.42 22.56
CA VAL A 845 -28.17 18.28 23.07
C VAL A 845 -28.35 18.62 24.55
N ARG A 846 -29.58 18.89 25.01
CA ARG A 846 -29.88 19.21 26.41
C ARG A 846 -29.93 18.00 27.34
N GLN A 847 -30.31 16.83 26.81
CA GLN A 847 -30.57 15.61 27.61
C GLN A 847 -29.45 14.57 27.51
N GLY A 848 -28.51 14.74 26.56
CA GLY A 848 -27.41 13.83 26.30
C GLY A 848 -26.45 13.67 27.47
N GLY A 849 -26.26 12.44 27.92
CA GLY A 849 -25.30 12.10 28.97
C GLY A 849 -25.01 10.60 29.03
N LEU A 850 -24.18 10.17 29.97
CA LEU A 850 -23.90 8.74 30.19
C LEU A 850 -25.03 8.06 30.98
N VAL A 851 -25.27 6.76 30.74
CA VAL A 851 -26.26 5.99 31.52
C VAL A 851 -25.81 5.88 32.98
N LYS A 852 -26.58 6.49 33.89
CA LYS A 852 -26.31 6.47 35.34
C LYS A 852 -26.71 5.13 35.95
N LEU A 853 -25.74 4.25 36.18
CA LEU A 853 -25.92 2.94 36.84
C LEU A 853 -25.99 3.10 38.37
N PRO A 854 -26.99 2.51 39.06
CA PRO A 854 -27.17 2.70 40.51
C PRO A 854 -26.06 2.05 41.37
N ASP A 855 -25.36 1.05 40.83
CA ASP A 855 -24.31 0.30 41.54
C ASP A 855 -22.89 0.84 41.30
N ARG A 856 -22.71 1.87 40.46
CA ARG A 856 -21.42 2.56 40.29
C ARG A 856 -21.47 3.91 41.03
N PRO A 857 -20.47 4.25 41.86
CA PRO A 857 -20.37 5.60 42.40
C PRO A 857 -20.15 6.60 41.26
N HIS A 858 -20.69 7.81 41.38
CA HIS A 858 -20.36 8.91 40.48
C HIS A 858 -18.86 9.23 40.60
N ASN A 859 -18.13 9.02 39.50
CA ASN A 859 -16.75 9.46 39.37
C ASN A 859 -16.74 10.90 38.86
N GLU A 860 -15.77 11.69 39.31
CA GLU A 860 -15.57 13.11 38.92
C GLU A 860 -15.27 13.33 37.42
N GLY A 861 -15.24 12.26 36.62
CA GLY A 861 -15.12 12.30 35.16
C GLY A 861 -16.45 12.39 34.39
N ASP A 862 -17.60 12.18 35.05
CA ASP A 862 -18.93 12.28 34.40
C ASP A 862 -19.20 13.69 33.83
N ASP A 863 -18.56 14.73 34.38
CA ASP A 863 -18.83 16.14 34.06
C ASP A 863 -18.07 16.67 32.82
N ASN A 864 -17.12 15.90 32.25
CA ASN A 864 -16.28 16.31 31.11
C ASN A 864 -16.97 16.22 29.73
N PHE A 865 -18.27 16.48 29.66
CA PHE A 865 -19.06 16.46 28.43
C PHE A 865 -19.04 17.83 27.72
N ALA A 866 -18.76 17.83 26.42
CA ALA A 866 -18.68 19.04 25.60
C ALA A 866 -19.45 18.86 24.30
N ILE A 867 -20.00 19.94 23.74
CA ILE A 867 -20.89 19.87 22.59
C ILE A 867 -20.38 20.81 21.49
N VAL A 868 -20.23 20.29 20.28
CA VAL A 868 -19.88 21.09 19.10
C VAL A 868 -21.05 21.07 18.13
N PHE A 869 -21.68 22.23 17.94
CA PHE A 869 -22.85 22.39 17.10
C PHE A 869 -22.49 23.14 15.81
N ALA A 870 -22.73 22.55 14.65
CA ALA A 870 -22.45 23.16 13.36
C ALA A 870 -23.70 23.28 12.50
N ALA A 871 -24.12 24.52 12.23
CA ALA A 871 -25.23 24.86 11.35
C ALA A 871 -24.72 25.35 9.98
N MET A 872 -25.32 24.85 8.89
CA MET A 872 -24.89 25.03 7.51
C MET A 872 -26.11 25.34 6.63
N GLY A 873 -26.15 26.55 6.06
CA GLY A 873 -27.26 27.01 5.22
C GLY A 873 -28.60 27.17 5.94
N VAL A 874 -28.61 27.26 7.28
CA VAL A 874 -29.86 27.29 8.07
C VAL A 874 -30.58 28.64 8.00
N ASN A 875 -31.91 28.62 8.17
CA ASN A 875 -32.70 29.85 8.27
C ASN A 875 -32.39 30.62 9.56
N MET A 876 -32.55 31.94 9.53
CA MET A 876 -32.33 32.81 10.70
C MET A 876 -33.23 32.46 11.89
N GLU A 877 -34.44 31.92 11.63
CA GLU A 877 -35.35 31.42 12.67
C GLU A 877 -34.78 30.16 13.34
N THR A 878 -34.26 29.21 12.57
CA THR A 878 -33.58 28.00 13.06
C THR A 878 -32.32 28.34 13.86
N ALA A 879 -31.51 29.29 13.39
CA ALA A 879 -30.31 29.74 14.09
C ALA A 879 -30.66 30.45 15.42
N ARG A 880 -31.74 31.24 15.45
CA ARG A 880 -32.27 31.85 16.68
C ARG A 880 -32.82 30.80 17.65
N PHE A 881 -33.55 29.80 17.15
CA PHE A 881 -34.10 28.71 17.96
C PHE A 881 -32.98 27.98 18.72
N PHE A 882 -31.96 27.46 18.04
CA PHE A 882 -30.85 26.78 18.70
C PHE A 882 -30.09 27.69 19.67
N LYS A 883 -29.84 28.94 19.27
CA LYS A 883 -29.16 29.90 20.15
C LYS A 883 -29.96 30.16 21.43
N GLN A 884 -31.24 30.50 21.32
CA GLN A 884 -32.11 30.79 22.46
C GLN A 884 -32.26 29.56 23.35
N ASP A 885 -32.40 28.37 22.76
CA ASP A 885 -32.52 27.13 23.52
C ASP A 885 -31.28 26.82 24.37
N PHE A 886 -30.07 26.98 23.82
CA PHE A 886 -28.84 26.73 24.58
C PHE A 886 -28.54 27.84 25.60
N GLU A 887 -28.97 29.08 25.35
CA GLU A 887 -28.95 30.17 26.34
C GLU A 887 -29.96 29.95 27.49
N GLU A 888 -31.20 29.53 27.21
CA GLU A 888 -32.25 29.33 28.23
C GLU A 888 -32.01 28.11 29.13
N ASN A 889 -31.44 27.03 28.60
CA ASN A 889 -31.18 25.80 29.37
C ASN A 889 -29.82 25.82 30.09
N GLY A 890 -29.05 26.91 30.01
CA GLY A 890 -27.75 27.08 30.68
C GLY A 890 -26.61 26.23 30.10
N SER A 891 -26.89 25.34 29.14
CA SER A 891 -25.89 24.45 28.53
C SER A 891 -24.82 25.20 27.73
N MET A 892 -25.07 26.47 27.37
CA MET A 892 -24.20 27.32 26.54
C MET A 892 -22.72 27.27 26.92
N GLU A 893 -22.37 27.23 28.21
CA GLU A 893 -20.97 27.21 28.68
C GLU A 893 -20.16 26.03 28.12
N ASN A 894 -20.82 24.88 27.89
CA ASN A 894 -20.19 23.66 27.35
C ASN A 894 -20.44 23.47 25.84
N VAL A 895 -21.04 24.45 25.16
CA VAL A 895 -21.36 24.41 23.72
C VAL A 895 -20.44 25.35 22.93
N CYS A 896 -19.79 24.83 21.88
CA CYS A 896 -19.15 25.62 20.84
C CYS A 896 -20.05 25.64 19.59
N LEU A 897 -20.54 26.83 19.18
CA LEU A 897 -21.43 26.98 18.03
C LEU A 897 -20.71 27.53 16.80
N PHE A 898 -20.89 26.86 15.66
CA PHE A 898 -20.56 27.35 14.33
C PHE A 898 -21.86 27.55 13.55
N LEU A 899 -22.15 28.78 13.11
CA LEU A 899 -23.38 29.12 12.40
C LEU A 899 -23.07 29.71 11.01
N ASN A 900 -23.41 28.98 9.95
CA ASN A 900 -23.52 29.50 8.59
C ASN A 900 -25.01 29.54 8.19
N LEU A 901 -25.49 30.73 7.86
CA LEU A 901 -26.88 31.01 7.53
C LEU A 901 -27.17 30.77 6.04
N ALA A 902 -28.45 30.68 5.69
CA ALA A 902 -28.92 30.55 4.31
C ALA A 902 -28.44 31.71 3.40
N ASN A 903 -28.28 32.92 3.97
CA ASN A 903 -27.75 34.12 3.29
C ASN A 903 -26.22 34.19 3.25
N ASP A 904 -25.52 33.33 3.99
CA ASP A 904 -24.06 33.30 4.01
C ASP A 904 -23.55 32.45 2.83
N PRO A 905 -22.32 32.69 2.33
CA PRO A 905 -21.82 32.06 1.11
C PRO A 905 -21.87 30.53 1.16
N THR A 906 -22.26 29.90 0.06
CA THR A 906 -22.38 28.43 -0.02
C THR A 906 -21.05 27.73 0.21
N ILE A 907 -19.92 28.36 -0.14
CA ILE A 907 -18.58 27.77 0.04
C ILE A 907 -18.19 27.64 1.51
N GLU A 908 -18.64 28.55 2.39
CA GLU A 908 -18.40 28.43 3.83
C GLU A 908 -18.98 27.11 4.39
N ARG A 909 -20.07 26.59 3.81
CA ARG A 909 -20.69 25.32 4.22
C ARG A 909 -19.74 24.13 4.04
N ILE A 910 -18.81 24.20 3.10
CA ILE A 910 -17.83 23.13 2.83
C ILE A 910 -16.73 23.07 3.90
N ILE A 911 -16.35 24.23 4.46
CA ILE A 911 -15.34 24.33 5.54
C ILE A 911 -15.96 24.29 6.95
N THR A 912 -17.23 24.67 7.13
CA THR A 912 -17.94 24.68 8.42
C THR A 912 -17.82 23.35 9.20
N PRO A 913 -18.16 22.16 8.63
CA PRO A 913 -18.09 20.91 9.39
C PRO A 913 -16.64 20.44 9.60
N ARG A 914 -15.71 20.84 8.72
CA ARG A 914 -14.27 20.56 8.85
C ARG A 914 -13.66 21.35 10.02
N ILE A 915 -14.02 22.62 10.17
CA ILE A 915 -13.63 23.46 11.32
C ILE A 915 -14.24 22.90 12.61
N ALA A 916 -15.54 22.60 12.61
CA ALA A 916 -16.23 22.04 13.76
C ALA A 916 -15.63 20.70 14.23
N LEU A 917 -15.33 19.78 13.31
CA LEU A 917 -14.69 18.51 13.65
C LEU A 917 -13.24 18.66 14.10
N THR A 918 -12.53 19.70 13.66
CA THR A 918 -11.17 19.99 14.12
C THR A 918 -11.15 20.54 15.55
N ALA A 919 -12.14 21.38 15.91
CA ALA A 919 -12.38 21.76 17.30
C ALA A 919 -12.79 20.55 18.16
N ALA A 920 -13.64 19.65 17.64
CA ALA A 920 -14.03 18.42 18.32
C ALA A 920 -12.85 17.46 18.54
N GLU A 921 -11.95 17.31 17.57
CA GLU A 921 -10.71 16.52 17.70
C GLU A 921 -9.72 17.12 18.70
N PHE A 922 -9.60 18.45 18.75
CA PHE A 922 -8.83 19.13 19.78
C PHE A 922 -9.40 18.87 21.18
N LEU A 923 -10.70 19.13 21.39
CA LEU A 923 -11.36 18.93 22.68
C LEU A 923 -11.37 17.46 23.12
N ALA A 924 -11.63 16.51 22.22
CA ALA A 924 -11.69 15.10 22.55
C ALA A 924 -10.30 14.48 22.73
N TYR A 925 -9.37 14.71 21.80
CA TYR A 925 -8.10 13.99 21.79
C TYR A 925 -6.96 14.76 22.43
N GLN A 926 -7.02 16.09 22.59
CA GLN A 926 -6.02 16.84 23.36
C GLN A 926 -6.52 17.17 24.77
N CYS A 927 -7.74 17.72 24.90
CA CYS A 927 -8.34 18.07 26.20
C CYS A 927 -9.10 16.91 26.90
N GLN A 928 -9.08 15.69 26.31
CA GLN A 928 -9.70 14.46 26.84
C GLN A 928 -11.23 14.51 27.07
N LYS A 929 -11.92 15.55 26.58
CA LYS A 929 -13.37 15.74 26.76
C LYS A 929 -14.19 14.73 25.97
N HIS A 930 -15.43 14.57 26.37
CA HIS A 930 -16.37 13.64 25.76
C HIS A 930 -17.29 14.46 24.84
N VAL A 931 -16.97 14.47 23.54
CA VAL A 931 -17.55 15.43 22.60
C VAL A 931 -18.73 14.82 21.83
N LEU A 932 -19.88 15.49 21.91
CA LEU A 932 -21.01 15.28 21.02
C LEU A 932 -20.98 16.32 19.89
N VAL A 933 -20.89 15.86 18.65
CA VAL A 933 -20.91 16.71 17.45
C VAL A 933 -22.25 16.60 16.76
N VAL A 934 -22.95 17.72 16.60
CA VAL A 934 -24.20 17.80 15.83
C VAL A 934 -23.94 18.64 14.57
N LEU A 935 -24.19 18.05 13.40
CA LEU A 935 -24.00 18.70 12.10
C LEU A 935 -25.36 18.85 11.42
N THR A 936 -25.77 20.04 11.01
CA THR A 936 -27.05 20.28 10.31
C THR A 936 -26.90 21.43 9.30
N ASP A 937 -27.46 21.43 8.09
CA ASP A 937 -28.09 20.32 7.37
C ASP A 937 -27.06 19.75 6.37
N MET A 938 -26.76 18.45 6.45
CA MET A 938 -25.83 17.79 5.51
C MET A 938 -26.37 17.77 4.07
N SER A 939 -27.67 18.00 3.84
CA SER A 939 -28.20 18.25 2.51
C SER A 939 -27.77 19.61 1.95
N SER A 940 -27.77 20.67 2.77
CA SER A 940 -27.24 21.99 2.38
C SER A 940 -25.72 21.96 2.13
N TYR A 941 -24.98 21.09 2.82
CA TYR A 941 -23.59 20.77 2.51
C TYR A 941 -23.45 20.12 1.12
N ALA A 942 -24.21 19.05 0.84
CA ALA A 942 -24.15 18.33 -0.42
C ALA A 942 -24.59 19.18 -1.63
N GLU A 943 -25.54 20.10 -1.45
CA GLU A 943 -25.94 21.03 -2.50
C GLU A 943 -24.87 22.09 -2.81
N ALA A 944 -24.15 22.59 -1.79
CA ALA A 944 -22.98 23.45 -2.01
C ALA A 944 -21.86 22.70 -2.74
N LEU A 945 -21.58 21.44 -2.36
CA LEU A 945 -20.60 20.60 -3.04
C LEU A 945 -20.98 20.36 -4.52
N ARG A 946 -22.27 20.21 -4.81
CA ARG A 946 -22.83 20.11 -6.17
C ARG A 946 -22.66 21.41 -6.98
N GLU A 947 -22.92 22.56 -6.36
CA GLU A 947 -22.72 23.88 -7.00
C GLU A 947 -21.25 24.07 -7.43
N VAL A 948 -20.30 23.72 -6.56
CA VAL A 948 -18.86 23.83 -6.84
C VAL A 948 -18.42 22.88 -7.94
N SER A 949 -18.92 21.64 -7.95
CA SER A 949 -18.60 20.67 -9.01
C SER A 949 -19.15 21.11 -10.37
N ALA A 950 -20.38 21.62 -10.41
CA ALA A 950 -20.99 22.18 -11.62
C ALA A 950 -20.24 23.42 -12.13
N ALA A 951 -19.81 24.31 -11.24
CA ALA A 951 -19.02 25.49 -11.59
C ALA A 951 -17.59 25.17 -12.12
N ARG A 952 -17.13 23.93 -11.92
CA ARG A 952 -15.84 23.41 -12.43
C ARG A 952 -16.00 22.57 -13.70
N GLU A 953 -17.22 22.46 -14.25
CA GLU A 953 -17.55 21.64 -15.42
C GLU A 953 -17.14 20.15 -15.26
N GLU A 954 -17.13 19.63 -14.03
CA GLU A 954 -16.81 18.24 -13.76
C GLU A 954 -17.90 17.27 -14.25
N VAL A 955 -17.50 16.01 -14.51
CA VAL A 955 -18.43 14.95 -14.94
C VAL A 955 -19.40 14.63 -13.78
N PRO A 956 -20.72 14.87 -13.94
CA PRO A 956 -21.69 14.70 -12.86
C PRO A 956 -22.04 13.23 -12.63
N GLY A 957 -22.27 12.87 -11.36
CA GLY A 957 -22.79 11.57 -10.94
C GLY A 957 -24.32 11.52 -10.85
N ARG A 958 -24.84 10.58 -10.03
CA ARG A 958 -26.29 10.37 -9.84
C ARG A 958 -26.97 11.66 -9.35
N ARG A 959 -28.07 12.06 -10.02
CA ARG A 959 -28.83 13.31 -9.79
C ARG A 959 -27.97 14.60 -9.79
N GLY A 960 -26.84 14.60 -10.51
CA GLY A 960 -26.00 15.80 -10.69
C GLY A 960 -24.93 16.04 -9.61
N PHE A 961 -24.90 15.23 -8.54
CA PHE A 961 -23.88 15.36 -7.48
C PHE A 961 -22.50 14.87 -7.95
N PRO A 962 -21.38 15.40 -7.43
CA PRO A 962 -20.03 14.98 -7.81
C PRO A 962 -19.78 13.49 -7.56
N GLY A 963 -18.99 12.86 -8.44
CA GLY A 963 -18.62 11.44 -8.31
C GLY A 963 -17.86 11.10 -7.02
N TYR A 964 -17.19 12.08 -6.41
CA TYR A 964 -16.43 11.94 -5.16
C TYR A 964 -17.26 12.21 -3.89
N MET A 965 -18.58 12.46 -3.98
CA MET A 965 -19.42 12.79 -2.81
C MET A 965 -19.37 11.73 -1.70
N TYR A 966 -19.23 10.44 -2.05
CA TYR A 966 -19.04 9.37 -1.06
C TYR A 966 -17.76 9.57 -0.23
N THR A 967 -16.63 9.79 -0.90
CA THR A 967 -15.33 10.01 -0.27
C THR A 967 -15.33 11.27 0.59
N ASP A 968 -15.92 12.35 0.08
CA ASP A 968 -15.97 13.64 0.77
C ASP A 968 -16.80 13.56 2.06
N LEU A 969 -18.00 12.96 2.02
CA LEU A 969 -18.80 12.68 3.22
C LEU A 969 -18.06 11.74 4.19
N ALA A 970 -17.32 10.75 3.69
CA ALA A 970 -16.52 9.86 4.53
C ALA A 970 -15.39 10.59 5.28
N THR A 971 -14.77 11.63 4.70
CA THR A 971 -13.76 12.45 5.42
C THR A 971 -14.34 13.21 6.62
N ILE A 972 -15.65 13.47 6.62
CA ILE A 972 -16.37 14.11 7.73
C ILE A 972 -16.79 13.04 8.75
N TYR A 973 -17.51 12.01 8.29
CA TYR A 973 -18.13 11.03 9.19
C TYR A 973 -17.12 10.10 9.88
N GLU A 974 -16.01 9.71 9.24
CA GLU A 974 -15.02 8.79 9.85
C GLU A 974 -14.10 9.44 10.90
N ARG A 975 -14.28 10.73 11.19
CA ARG A 975 -13.60 11.42 12.31
C ARG A 975 -14.22 11.08 13.68
N ALA A 976 -15.36 10.38 13.72
CA ALA A 976 -15.94 9.82 14.93
C ALA A 976 -15.11 8.65 15.51
N GLY A 977 -15.21 8.42 16.83
CA GLY A 977 -14.68 7.24 17.51
C GLY A 977 -13.97 7.49 18.84
N ARG A 978 -13.28 6.44 19.32
CA ARG A 978 -12.37 6.43 20.48
C ARG A 978 -10.99 5.92 20.04
N VAL A 979 -9.93 6.35 20.73
CA VAL A 979 -8.55 5.98 20.40
C VAL A 979 -7.82 5.41 21.61
N GLU A 980 -6.91 4.47 21.36
CA GLU A 980 -6.10 3.84 22.41
C GLU A 980 -5.21 4.87 23.12
N GLY A 981 -5.18 4.81 24.45
CA GLY A 981 -4.39 5.72 25.29
C GLY A 981 -4.95 7.14 25.45
N ARG A 982 -6.21 7.41 25.09
CA ARG A 982 -6.89 8.68 25.40
C ARG A 982 -8.35 8.43 25.82
N ASP A 983 -8.78 9.06 26.90
CA ASP A 983 -10.11 8.81 27.48
C ASP A 983 -11.26 9.56 26.80
N GLY A 984 -10.94 10.59 26.01
CA GLY A 984 -11.91 11.37 25.23
C GLY A 984 -12.44 10.64 23.99
N SER A 985 -13.56 11.14 23.46
CA SER A 985 -14.34 10.46 22.42
C SER A 985 -15.14 11.43 21.57
N ILE A 986 -15.33 11.14 20.28
CA ILE A 986 -16.15 11.94 19.37
C ILE A 986 -17.36 11.11 18.91
N THR A 987 -18.56 11.47 19.37
CA THR A 987 -19.83 10.92 18.87
C THR A 987 -20.40 11.89 17.84
N GLN A 988 -20.85 11.41 16.67
CA GLN A 988 -21.42 12.26 15.63
C GLN A 988 -22.92 11.96 15.40
N ILE A 989 -23.74 13.01 15.45
CA ILE A 989 -25.15 13.01 15.04
C ILE A 989 -25.35 14.00 13.88
N PRO A 990 -25.05 13.61 12.64
CA PRO A 990 -25.31 14.43 11.46
C PRO A 990 -26.79 14.36 11.04
N ILE A 991 -27.39 15.50 10.76
CA ILE A 991 -28.80 15.65 10.41
C ILE A 991 -28.88 15.99 8.93
N LEU A 992 -29.77 15.31 8.20
CA LEU A 992 -30.02 15.57 6.79
C LEU A 992 -31.51 15.64 6.47
N THR A 993 -31.92 16.61 5.64
CA THR A 993 -33.28 16.64 5.07
C THR A 993 -33.32 15.91 3.72
N MET A 994 -34.10 14.83 3.64
CA MET A 994 -34.30 14.04 2.43
C MET A 994 -35.21 14.81 1.45
N PRO A 995 -34.76 15.11 0.22
CA PRO A 995 -35.62 15.74 -0.79
C PRO A 995 -36.79 14.83 -1.14
N ASN A 996 -38.02 15.37 -1.11
CA ASN A 996 -39.27 14.65 -1.38
C ASN A 996 -39.50 13.38 -0.52
N ASP A 997 -38.96 13.36 0.71
CA ASP A 997 -39.02 12.23 1.65
C ASP A 997 -38.35 10.94 1.09
N ASP A 998 -37.51 11.06 0.05
CA ASP A 998 -36.94 9.94 -0.71
C ASP A 998 -35.64 9.40 -0.09
N ILE A 999 -35.74 8.28 0.62
CA ILE A 999 -34.58 7.56 1.19
C ILE A 999 -33.62 7.01 0.12
N THR A 1000 -34.04 6.88 -1.15
CA THR A 1000 -33.18 6.45 -2.27
C THR A 1000 -32.47 7.63 -2.96
N HIS A 1001 -32.62 8.84 -2.42
CA HIS A 1001 -31.85 10.01 -2.84
C HIS A 1001 -30.35 9.80 -2.53
N PRO A 1002 -29.40 10.23 -3.39
CA PRO A 1002 -27.97 10.00 -3.18
C PRO A 1002 -27.39 10.46 -1.82
N ILE A 1003 -28.02 11.44 -1.15
CA ILE A 1003 -27.56 11.95 0.16
C ILE A 1003 -27.81 10.93 1.29
N PRO A 1004 -29.06 10.48 1.58
CA PRO A 1004 -29.30 9.39 2.53
C PRO A 1004 -28.68 8.06 2.09
N ASP A 1005 -28.73 7.71 0.80
CA ASP A 1005 -28.16 6.48 0.22
C ASP A 1005 -26.66 6.35 0.56
N LEU A 1006 -25.85 7.38 0.22
CA LEU A 1006 -24.41 7.36 0.55
C LEU A 1006 -24.14 7.51 2.05
N THR A 1007 -24.94 8.29 2.78
CA THR A 1007 -24.78 8.43 4.24
C THR A 1007 -24.99 7.09 4.94
N GLY A 1008 -26.03 6.32 4.58
CA GLY A 1008 -26.34 5.02 5.17
C GLY A 1008 -25.30 3.92 4.88
N TYR A 1009 -24.50 4.03 3.82
CA TYR A 1009 -23.34 3.15 3.62
C TYR A 1009 -22.19 3.48 4.59
N ILE A 1010 -21.94 4.76 4.86
CA ILE A 1010 -20.83 5.22 5.69
C ILE A 1010 -21.15 5.11 7.20
N THR A 1011 -22.36 5.49 7.62
CA THR A 1011 -22.74 5.57 9.04
C THR A 1011 -23.18 4.23 9.63
N GLU A 1012 -23.18 4.14 10.95
CA GLU A 1012 -23.41 2.90 11.70
C GLU A 1012 -24.90 2.68 12.04
N GLY A 1013 -25.77 3.03 11.10
CA GLY A 1013 -27.23 3.09 11.29
C GLY A 1013 -27.82 4.41 10.78
N GLN A 1014 -29.08 4.67 11.16
CA GLN A 1014 -29.83 5.90 10.94
C GLN A 1014 -31.07 5.97 11.85
N ILE A 1015 -31.47 7.18 12.24
CA ILE A 1015 -32.75 7.47 12.92
C ILE A 1015 -33.67 8.15 11.90
N TYR A 1016 -34.88 7.64 11.69
CA TYR A 1016 -35.78 8.11 10.65
C TYR A 1016 -36.98 8.88 11.22
N VAL A 1017 -37.12 10.15 10.83
CA VAL A 1017 -38.22 11.04 11.23
C VAL A 1017 -39.32 11.01 10.17
N ASP A 1018 -40.55 10.67 10.56
CA ASP A 1018 -41.64 10.29 9.66
C ASP A 1018 -42.80 11.30 9.65
N ARG A 1019 -43.14 11.79 8.46
CA ARG A 1019 -44.25 12.71 8.21
C ARG A 1019 -45.61 12.12 8.61
N GLN A 1020 -45.80 10.80 8.54
CA GLN A 1020 -47.06 10.16 8.94
C GLN A 1020 -47.33 10.24 10.45
N LEU A 1021 -46.28 10.13 11.27
CA LEU A 1021 -46.37 10.29 12.72
C LEU A 1021 -46.53 11.77 13.08
N HIS A 1022 -45.80 12.66 12.41
CA HIS A 1022 -45.90 14.11 12.63
C HIS A 1022 -47.30 14.65 12.31
N ASN A 1023 -47.89 14.25 11.17
CA ASN A 1023 -49.25 14.62 10.77
C ASN A 1023 -50.33 14.14 11.76
N ARG A 1024 -50.00 13.18 12.64
CA ARG A 1024 -50.87 12.67 13.72
C ARG A 1024 -50.60 13.34 15.08
N LEU A 1025 -49.80 14.41 15.10
CA LEU A 1025 -49.39 15.17 16.29
C LEU A 1025 -48.64 14.31 17.34
N ILE A 1026 -47.90 13.30 16.89
CA ILE A 1026 -46.99 12.52 17.73
C ILE A 1026 -45.61 13.20 17.71
N TYR A 1027 -45.02 13.40 18.88
CA TYR A 1027 -43.67 13.93 19.04
C TYR A 1027 -42.88 13.08 20.05
N PRO A 1028 -41.59 12.76 19.81
CA PRO A 1028 -40.88 12.96 18.54
C PRO A 1028 -41.37 11.97 17.46
N PRO A 1029 -41.62 12.39 16.21
CA PRO A 1029 -42.20 11.52 15.18
C PRO A 1029 -41.16 10.56 14.56
N ILE A 1030 -40.53 9.71 15.37
CA ILE A 1030 -39.52 8.73 14.95
C ILE A 1030 -40.19 7.42 14.55
N ASN A 1031 -39.96 6.95 13.32
CA ASN A 1031 -40.44 5.64 12.87
C ASN A 1031 -39.35 4.58 13.09
N VAL A 1032 -39.63 3.66 14.00
CA VAL A 1032 -38.67 2.64 14.47
C VAL A 1032 -38.39 1.53 13.45
N LEU A 1033 -39.15 1.39 12.35
CA LEU A 1033 -38.95 0.33 11.34
C LEU A 1033 -37.80 0.63 10.34
N PRO A 1034 -37.72 1.80 9.69
CA PRO A 1034 -36.56 2.18 8.88
C PRO A 1034 -35.39 2.72 9.72
N SER A 1035 -35.55 2.88 11.04
CA SER A 1035 -34.45 3.24 11.94
C SER A 1035 -33.61 2.02 12.32
N LEU A 1036 -32.30 2.20 12.51
CA LEU A 1036 -31.36 1.16 12.93
C LEU A 1036 -30.17 1.77 13.68
N SER A 1037 -29.67 1.11 14.73
CA SER A 1037 -28.32 1.31 15.28
C SER A 1037 -27.52 0.01 15.22
N ARG A 1038 -26.37 0.01 14.55
CA ARG A 1038 -25.51 -1.18 14.39
C ARG A 1038 -24.72 -1.51 15.67
N LEU A 1039 -24.34 -0.49 16.45
CA LEU A 1039 -23.56 -0.64 17.69
C LEU A 1039 -24.42 -0.82 18.96
N MET A 1040 -25.75 -0.77 18.84
CA MET A 1040 -26.67 -1.03 19.95
C MET A 1040 -26.35 -2.32 20.72
N LYS A 1041 -25.85 -3.37 20.04
CA LYS A 1041 -25.53 -4.66 20.67
C LYS A 1041 -24.33 -4.66 21.63
N SER A 1042 -23.43 -3.69 21.56
CA SER A 1042 -22.34 -3.52 22.54
C SER A 1042 -22.72 -2.54 23.64
N ALA A 1043 -23.55 -1.55 23.33
CA ALA A 1043 -24.04 -0.54 24.27
C ALA A 1043 -25.02 -1.09 25.33
N ILE A 1044 -25.69 -2.22 25.08
CA ILE A 1044 -26.76 -2.75 25.95
C ILE A 1044 -26.41 -4.10 26.57
N GLY A 1045 -26.89 -4.34 27.79
CA GLY A 1045 -26.80 -5.64 28.45
C GLY A 1045 -26.47 -5.53 29.94
N GLU A 1046 -26.08 -6.67 30.52
CA GLU A 1046 -25.62 -6.76 31.91
C GLU A 1046 -24.29 -5.99 32.09
N GLY A 1047 -24.23 -5.12 33.11
CA GLY A 1047 -23.07 -4.25 33.37
C GLY A 1047 -23.05 -2.91 32.62
N MET A 1048 -23.87 -2.74 31.57
CA MET A 1048 -24.02 -1.48 30.81
C MET A 1048 -25.41 -0.83 30.97
N THR A 1049 -26.49 -1.60 30.87
CA THR A 1049 -27.87 -1.10 31.06
C THR A 1049 -28.66 -2.01 32.01
N ARG A 1050 -29.34 -3.04 31.47
CA ARG A 1050 -30.22 -3.98 32.16
C ARG A 1050 -30.33 -5.24 31.29
N GLU A 1051 -30.43 -6.42 31.92
CA GLU A 1051 -30.33 -7.73 31.23
C GLU A 1051 -31.38 -7.95 30.12
N ASP A 1052 -32.54 -7.29 30.22
CA ASP A 1052 -33.73 -7.47 29.39
C ASP A 1052 -33.78 -6.55 28.15
N HIS A 1053 -32.87 -5.56 28.05
CA HIS A 1053 -32.94 -4.49 27.05
C HIS A 1053 -33.04 -5.03 25.61
N SER A 1054 -32.18 -6.00 25.26
CA SER A 1054 -32.20 -6.68 23.95
C SER A 1054 -33.54 -7.38 23.68
N ASP A 1055 -34.04 -8.14 24.65
CA ASP A 1055 -35.25 -8.97 24.47
C ASP A 1055 -36.50 -8.11 24.28
N VAL A 1056 -36.64 -7.07 25.11
CA VAL A 1056 -37.74 -6.10 25.06
C VAL A 1056 -37.77 -5.38 23.72
N SER A 1057 -36.63 -4.84 23.28
CA SER A 1057 -36.52 -4.11 22.02
C SER A 1057 -36.85 -4.99 20.80
N ASN A 1058 -36.28 -6.21 20.74
CA ASN A 1058 -36.53 -7.17 19.66
C ASN A 1058 -37.99 -7.65 19.58
N GLN A 1059 -38.70 -7.69 20.71
CA GLN A 1059 -40.12 -8.05 20.78
C GLN A 1059 -41.03 -6.84 20.46
N LEU A 1060 -40.73 -5.64 20.97
CA LEU A 1060 -41.46 -4.41 20.64
C LEU A 1060 -41.40 -4.13 19.12
N TYR A 1061 -40.22 -4.26 18.51
CA TYR A 1061 -40.05 -4.10 17.06
C TYR A 1061 -40.92 -5.11 16.28
N ALA A 1062 -40.96 -6.38 16.72
CA ALA A 1062 -41.76 -7.42 16.07
C ALA A 1062 -43.26 -7.13 16.18
N CYS A 1063 -43.74 -6.74 17.37
CA CYS A 1063 -45.14 -6.35 17.58
C CYS A 1063 -45.53 -5.10 16.77
N TYR A 1064 -44.63 -4.13 16.61
CA TYR A 1064 -44.88 -2.92 15.84
C TYR A 1064 -44.92 -3.20 14.32
N ALA A 1065 -44.02 -4.06 13.81
CA ALA A 1065 -44.04 -4.50 12.41
C ALA A 1065 -45.35 -5.23 12.07
N ILE A 1066 -45.72 -6.25 12.87
CA ILE A 1066 -46.98 -6.99 12.68
C ILE A 1066 -48.18 -6.03 12.81
N GLY A 1067 -48.18 -5.12 13.78
CA GLY A 1067 -49.23 -4.11 13.94
C GLY A 1067 -49.40 -3.20 12.72
N LYS A 1068 -48.33 -2.88 11.98
CA LYS A 1068 -48.40 -2.10 10.73
C LYS A 1068 -48.95 -2.91 9.56
N ASP A 1069 -48.55 -4.17 9.41
CA ASP A 1069 -49.13 -5.07 8.39
C ASP A 1069 -50.64 -5.30 8.66
N VAL A 1070 -51.01 -5.51 9.92
CA VAL A 1070 -52.41 -5.63 10.36
C VAL A 1070 -53.18 -4.31 10.15
N GLN A 1071 -52.57 -3.15 10.39
CA GLN A 1071 -53.17 -1.85 10.08
C GLN A 1071 -53.47 -1.69 8.58
N ALA A 1072 -52.59 -2.19 7.70
CA ALA A 1072 -52.84 -2.22 6.26
C ALA A 1072 -53.95 -3.23 5.89
N MET A 1073 -53.97 -4.43 6.49
CA MET A 1073 -55.04 -5.42 6.26
C MET A 1073 -56.41 -4.90 6.71
N LYS A 1074 -56.51 -4.25 7.88
CA LYS A 1074 -57.74 -3.60 8.36
C LYS A 1074 -58.30 -2.58 7.35
N ALA A 1075 -57.43 -1.82 6.68
CA ALA A 1075 -57.83 -0.83 5.68
C ALA A 1075 -58.36 -1.45 4.36
N VAL A 1076 -58.05 -2.72 4.09
CA VAL A 1076 -58.46 -3.44 2.88
C VAL A 1076 -59.68 -4.35 3.11
N VAL A 1077 -59.72 -5.07 4.24
CA VAL A 1077 -60.73 -6.12 4.52
C VAL A 1077 -61.81 -5.65 5.51
N GLY A 1078 -61.56 -4.57 6.27
CA GLY A 1078 -62.46 -4.08 7.32
C GLY A 1078 -62.15 -4.66 8.70
N GLU A 1079 -62.87 -4.19 9.72
CA GLU A 1079 -62.60 -4.51 11.13
C GLU A 1079 -63.15 -5.88 11.56
N GLU A 1080 -64.30 -6.31 11.01
CA GLU A 1080 -64.98 -7.55 11.39
C GLU A 1080 -64.28 -8.83 10.90
N ALA A 1081 -63.26 -8.70 10.04
CA ALA A 1081 -62.53 -9.81 9.42
C ALA A 1081 -61.18 -10.13 10.09
N LEU A 1082 -60.80 -9.40 11.13
CA LEU A 1082 -59.55 -9.54 11.86
C LEU A 1082 -59.65 -10.63 12.94
N SER A 1083 -58.54 -11.31 13.24
CA SER A 1083 -58.49 -12.23 14.39
C SER A 1083 -58.43 -11.48 15.72
N PRO A 1084 -58.79 -12.10 16.87
CA PRO A 1084 -58.62 -11.45 18.18
C PRO A 1084 -57.16 -11.06 18.46
N ASP A 1085 -56.20 -11.85 17.97
CA ASP A 1085 -54.76 -11.56 18.06
C ASP A 1085 -54.41 -10.29 17.27
N ASP A 1086 -54.96 -10.12 16.07
CA ASP A 1086 -54.77 -8.92 15.24
C ASP A 1086 -55.31 -7.65 15.91
N LEU A 1087 -56.45 -7.75 16.60
CA LEU A 1087 -57.02 -6.64 17.37
C LEU A 1087 -56.09 -6.22 18.52
N LEU A 1088 -55.41 -7.17 19.19
CA LEU A 1088 -54.38 -6.86 20.19
C LEU A 1088 -53.15 -6.17 19.58
N TYR A 1089 -52.72 -6.58 18.37
CA TYR A 1089 -51.64 -5.87 17.66
C TYR A 1089 -52.03 -4.43 17.28
N LEU A 1090 -53.29 -4.18 16.91
CA LEU A 1090 -53.80 -2.82 16.66
C LEU A 1090 -53.90 -1.97 17.93
N GLU A 1091 -54.34 -2.55 19.05
CA GLU A 1091 -54.37 -1.85 20.34
C GLU A 1091 -52.96 -1.51 20.82
N PHE A 1092 -52.03 -2.47 20.72
CA PHE A 1092 -50.61 -2.25 20.98
C PHE A 1092 -50.05 -1.13 20.09
N LEU A 1093 -50.35 -1.13 18.78
CA LEU A 1093 -49.84 -0.12 17.85
C LEU A 1093 -50.21 1.30 18.29
N ILE A 1094 -51.49 1.51 18.64
CA ILE A 1094 -52.00 2.82 19.08
C ILE A 1094 -51.38 3.23 20.43
N LYS A 1095 -51.21 2.29 21.36
CA LYS A 1095 -50.59 2.56 22.67
C LYS A 1095 -49.07 2.76 22.58
N PHE A 1096 -48.38 2.08 21.68
CA PHE A 1096 -46.94 2.26 21.42
C PHE A 1096 -46.66 3.64 20.83
N GLU A 1097 -47.41 4.03 19.80
CA GLU A 1097 -47.33 5.38 19.21
C GLU A 1097 -47.65 6.48 20.24
N LYS A 1098 -48.67 6.30 21.10
CA LYS A 1098 -49.10 7.32 22.06
C LYS A 1098 -48.33 7.39 23.38
N ASN A 1099 -47.79 6.28 23.88
CA ASN A 1099 -47.21 6.22 25.23
C ASN A 1099 -45.69 6.00 25.23
N PHE A 1100 -45.14 5.33 24.20
CA PHE A 1100 -43.72 4.95 24.14
C PHE A 1100 -42.95 5.79 23.11
N ILE A 1101 -43.52 6.04 21.93
CA ILE A 1101 -42.96 7.04 21.00
C ILE A 1101 -43.27 8.45 21.52
N SER A 1102 -44.53 8.74 21.87
CA SER A 1102 -44.88 10.09 22.31
C SER A 1102 -44.25 10.47 23.65
N GLN A 1103 -43.69 11.68 23.70
CA GLN A 1103 -42.93 12.26 24.80
C GLN A 1103 -43.00 13.79 24.73
N GLY A 1104 -42.82 14.52 25.82
CA GLY A 1104 -42.67 15.98 25.79
C GLY A 1104 -41.27 16.42 25.35
N ASN A 1105 -41.15 17.55 24.63
CA ASN A 1105 -39.86 18.10 24.17
C ASN A 1105 -38.82 18.33 25.29
N TYR A 1106 -39.30 18.55 26.53
CA TYR A 1106 -38.49 18.79 27.73
C TYR A 1106 -38.52 17.61 28.72
N GLU A 1107 -39.30 16.56 28.43
CA GLU A 1107 -39.37 15.36 29.26
C GLU A 1107 -38.08 14.54 29.02
N ASN A 1108 -37.33 14.22 30.08
CA ASN A 1108 -36.13 13.37 30.01
C ASN A 1108 -36.47 12.05 30.71
N ARG A 1109 -36.53 10.94 29.96
CA ARG A 1109 -36.81 9.60 30.48
C ARG A 1109 -35.48 8.87 30.70
N THR A 1110 -35.31 8.15 31.81
CA THR A 1110 -34.17 7.23 31.89
C THR A 1110 -34.37 6.03 30.97
N VAL A 1111 -33.29 5.34 30.63
CA VAL A 1111 -33.37 4.06 29.91
C VAL A 1111 -34.21 3.03 30.70
N PHE A 1112 -34.20 3.10 32.04
CA PHE A 1112 -34.95 2.19 32.91
C PHE A 1112 -36.46 2.47 32.89
N ASP A 1113 -36.87 3.75 32.93
CA ASP A 1113 -38.27 4.14 32.79
C ASP A 1113 -38.82 3.71 31.42
N SER A 1114 -38.02 3.95 30.37
CA SER A 1114 -38.35 3.61 28.99
C SER A 1114 -38.54 2.10 28.79
N LEU A 1115 -37.69 1.28 29.41
CA LEU A 1115 -37.85 -0.19 29.42
C LEU A 1115 -39.08 -0.64 30.22
N ASP A 1116 -39.40 0.01 31.34
CA ASP A 1116 -40.58 -0.32 32.14
C ASP A 1116 -41.90 0.11 31.46
N ILE A 1117 -41.90 1.18 30.65
CA ILE A 1117 -43.00 1.51 29.72
C ILE A 1117 -43.10 0.44 28.62
N GLY A 1118 -41.96 0.00 28.07
CA GLY A 1118 -41.90 -1.12 27.12
C GLY A 1118 -42.59 -2.38 27.67
N TRP A 1119 -42.28 -2.78 28.91
CA TRP A 1119 -42.95 -3.89 29.58
C TRP A 1119 -44.45 -3.67 29.84
N GLN A 1120 -44.88 -2.44 30.14
CA GLN A 1120 -46.31 -2.14 30.28
C GLN A 1120 -47.08 -2.39 28.96
N LEU A 1121 -46.47 -2.09 27.82
CA LEU A 1121 -47.06 -2.38 26.51
C LEU A 1121 -47.01 -3.87 26.14
N LEU A 1122 -45.91 -4.57 26.47
CA LEU A 1122 -45.81 -6.02 26.22
C LEU A 1122 -46.82 -6.84 27.04
N ARG A 1123 -47.26 -6.35 28.22
CA ARG A 1123 -48.34 -6.96 29.03
C ARG A 1123 -49.74 -6.86 28.42
N ILE A 1124 -49.93 -6.16 27.29
CA ILE A 1124 -51.18 -6.22 26.51
C ILE A 1124 -51.35 -7.61 25.89
N PHE A 1125 -50.24 -8.26 25.51
CA PHE A 1125 -50.26 -9.59 24.91
C PHE A 1125 -50.20 -10.70 25.96
N PRO A 1126 -50.96 -11.81 25.78
CA PRO A 1126 -50.74 -13.05 26.52
C PRO A 1126 -49.30 -13.55 26.42
N ARG A 1127 -48.80 -14.18 27.49
CA ARG A 1127 -47.44 -14.76 27.59
C ARG A 1127 -47.03 -15.59 26.37
N GLU A 1128 -47.95 -16.35 25.79
CA GLU A 1128 -47.72 -17.26 24.66
C GLU A 1128 -47.40 -16.55 23.33
N MET A 1129 -47.71 -15.25 23.21
CA MET A 1129 -47.41 -14.46 22.02
C MET A 1129 -46.00 -13.84 22.04
N LEU A 1130 -45.36 -13.74 23.21
CA LEU A 1130 -44.08 -13.05 23.43
C LEU A 1130 -42.86 -13.92 23.05
N LYS A 1131 -42.88 -14.46 21.83
CA LYS A 1131 -42.01 -15.53 21.30
C LYS A 1131 -40.52 -15.17 21.18
N ARG A 1132 -40.13 -13.90 21.27
CA ARG A 1132 -38.71 -13.46 21.21
C ARG A 1132 -38.06 -13.25 22.57
N ILE A 1133 -38.79 -13.41 23.67
CA ILE A 1133 -38.29 -13.19 25.03
C ILE A 1133 -37.96 -14.54 25.70
N PRO A 1134 -36.75 -14.73 26.24
CA PRO A 1134 -36.38 -15.90 27.05
C PRO A 1134 -37.26 -16.03 28.29
N ALA A 1135 -37.61 -17.27 28.67
CA ALA A 1135 -38.46 -17.54 29.83
C ALA A 1135 -37.93 -16.93 31.14
N LYS A 1136 -36.60 -16.95 31.36
CA LYS A 1136 -35.93 -16.30 32.51
C LYS A 1136 -36.28 -14.81 32.62
N THR A 1137 -36.19 -14.09 31.50
CA THR A 1137 -36.51 -12.66 31.40
C THR A 1137 -38.01 -12.44 31.59
N LEU A 1138 -38.83 -13.26 30.91
CA LEU A 1138 -40.29 -13.16 30.93
C LEU A 1138 -40.89 -13.37 32.34
N ASP A 1139 -40.43 -14.38 33.09
CA ASP A 1139 -40.91 -14.64 34.44
C ASP A 1139 -40.49 -13.58 35.46
N LYS A 1140 -39.37 -12.90 35.25
CA LYS A 1140 -38.90 -11.81 36.12
C LYS A 1140 -39.69 -10.51 35.93
N TYR A 1141 -39.97 -10.11 34.68
CA TYR A 1141 -40.49 -8.77 34.38
C TYR A 1141 -41.98 -8.72 33.95
N TYR A 1142 -42.58 -9.82 33.49
CA TYR A 1142 -44.01 -9.85 33.18
C TYR A 1142 -44.91 -9.61 34.43
N PRO A 1143 -44.70 -10.24 35.60
CA PRO A 1143 -45.66 -10.22 36.71
C PRO A 1143 -45.52 -9.03 37.68
N ARG A 1144 -45.56 -7.78 37.19
CA ARG A 1144 -45.78 -6.59 38.06
C ARG A 1144 -47.29 -6.33 38.26
N GLY A 1145 -47.90 -7.24 39.00
CA GLY A 1145 -49.33 -7.22 39.36
C GLY A 1145 -49.62 -8.18 40.51
N GLY A 1146 -48.78 -8.17 41.56
CA GLY A 1146 -48.88 -9.14 42.67
C GLY A 1146 -47.91 -8.95 43.85
N ALA A 1147 -47.11 -7.88 43.87
CA ALA A 1147 -46.14 -7.63 44.96
C ALA A 1147 -46.76 -7.08 46.26
N ALA A 1148 -48.05 -6.72 46.24
CA ALA A 1148 -48.79 -6.19 47.39
C ALA A 1148 -49.66 -7.24 48.11
N ALA A 1149 -49.47 -8.54 47.83
CA ALA A 1149 -50.32 -9.64 48.31
C ALA A 1149 -49.53 -10.82 48.90
N LYS A 1150 -48.33 -10.55 49.45
CA LYS A 1150 -47.47 -11.53 50.13
C LYS A 1150 -46.75 -10.92 51.34
N SER A 1151 -47.47 -10.11 52.12
CA SER A 1151 -46.99 -9.53 53.38
C SER A 1151 -48.13 -9.26 54.37
N GLU A 1152 -49.00 -10.26 54.54
CA GLU A 1152 -49.80 -10.55 55.74
C GLU A 1152 -49.59 -12.02 56.09
#